data_AF-A0A2T3JW05-F1
#
_entry.id   AF-A0A2T3JW05-F1
#
_cell.length_a   1.000
_cell.length_b   1.000
_cell.length_c   1.000
_cell.angle_alpha   90.00
_cell.angle_beta   90.00
_cell.angle_gamma   90.00
#
_symmetry.space_group_name_H-M   'P 1'
#
loop_
_entity.id
_entity.type
_entity.pdbx_description
1 polymer ?
#
loop_
_entity_poly.entity_id
_entity_poly.type
_entity_poly.pdbx_seq_one_letter_code
_entity_poly.pdbx_strand_id
1 'polypeptide(L)'
;MNIKRIAVAVSALLCGYSTASFATSSTQTESVQQLEQMKSKVLQRIVETQKLIEDPTNIEIRDGQRFLKYNGYLYAIASNNLPSFMPFVDGFDYADRSAEAMFDFIQAPWKLVNQMDGVYIYNDQFGYTYLEQWDKDKQCNVQYLVGDKDLVSTATKDCLPYNADLIDAYGFIDEQPIVNHLSGDLAAQIRFIQNQTAEPFGNDEKEQQRIVSQREALLVLTPMLDHEPKSVELKIYKDGVLLETRQMTNPLQILDSDRTKQDDRKDVVYSKRSFTTVLPWNWVEQGLSLQFATYSGLSGELTADRIDFAVPAHLDIPMIRIGMLTEPPAAKPLELQTAHYGSELFQRFPLASMTISHYLPIKLDKVVMSNGDIKTQYSDYASPGIHSGDMREDITKSLIQMGIANANYGVASSGASQWQADNYPAIMMGHSIGRYKNDKGEIGNYTHGLSGGNGMVLLADTTGNEVTHEIGHALSMGHYPGGYANATHGATTGWGYDAYRGYMADNLNWWSNVNGEYGYGDIMVTPYKTYYGYGTDPMGGGGFDSSTSNYPLFTGYSSKRIQHYLESKDYLDMTVASGYSHWNAVDQQLEPVTTTTKLKPVQQGVDVMTVVGFYDPLLTNTSYIYPALYGSSGNVYDLPQPVAGQCWATVTYGDNSEQIIGLEGSRKNNGASNKLHFNLARDRAPQTVVVECPQISLETIVRDELLAHYGQDRFYAWGENNRWGEIGDVFEYHRNGRVELFELKQQHYWYFPGAGESNSEWAFVGYLDQFITDKQPDVNFDELGRVTVDTRTFATNTEYPAKAVTIGKGQGYDLAIESQQTFAEQSDLVQLDFETINLFDQWVADRYGNDELNNGVTHKRKRAGAVYVHLNTELNTRDYFLMKTVTAGAFPTDHHSNNDWKYLGSAEPYVNFDFNPLKLNRQNLSNVERLKNYFEQVSLLTWDQRTTTTWDTSNSAVFINPTDDGINEYFIQRTPAQGGEFPINKVSNSDWIYLADDNSLNQLVLEMGTNQAVFEQLVLDWYKQDNFGNWGDNGQKGNVGDIYTYHFHDGKTHYYRLKTTNYGYFPWPSEQDPSNGNWQYISHY
;
A
#
# COMPACT_ATOMS: atom_id res chain seq x y z
N MET A 1 -31.40 -50.77 53.32
CA MET A 1 -30.64 -51.51 54.36
C MET A 1 -29.36 -50.74 54.63
N ASN A 2 -29.27 -49.97 55.74
CA ASN A 2 -28.78 -50.40 57.06
C ASN A 2 -27.32 -50.88 57.01
N ILE A 3 -26.31 -50.32 57.70
CA ILE A 3 -26.27 -49.65 59.02
C ILE A 3 -24.96 -48.82 59.21
N LYS A 4 -25.16 -47.60 59.76
CA LYS A 4 -24.42 -46.78 60.77
C LYS A 4 -22.87 -46.89 60.90
N ARG A 5 -22.09 -45.79 60.85
CA ARG A 5 -22.04 -44.52 61.65
C ARG A 5 -21.47 -44.65 63.07
N ILE A 6 -20.57 -43.71 63.42
CA ILE A 6 -20.43 -42.85 64.64
C ILE A 6 -18.94 -42.46 64.78
N ALA A 7 -18.47 -41.24 65.09
CA ALA A 7 -19.03 -39.91 65.39
C ALA A 7 -17.83 -38.92 65.65
N VAL A 8 -17.86 -37.64 65.21
CA VAL A 8 -18.23 -36.37 65.93
C VAL A 8 -17.01 -35.71 66.65
N ALA A 9 -16.75 -34.38 66.75
CA ALA A 9 -17.53 -33.12 66.70
C ALA A 9 -16.60 -31.88 66.42
N VAL A 10 -16.99 -30.82 65.68
CA VAL A 10 -17.66 -29.53 66.08
C VAL A 10 -16.66 -28.45 66.59
N SER A 11 -16.49 -27.26 65.98
CA SER A 11 -17.41 -26.11 65.98
C SER A 11 -17.15 -25.08 64.86
N ALA A 12 -18.21 -24.35 64.50
CA ALA A 12 -18.30 -23.22 63.57
C ALA A 12 -18.43 -21.84 64.30
N LEU A 13 -18.59 -20.77 63.50
CA LEU A 13 -18.92 -19.33 63.76
C LEU A 13 -17.72 -18.39 63.50
N LEU A 14 -17.74 -17.31 62.71
CA LEU A 14 -18.80 -16.41 62.21
C LEU A 14 -18.35 -15.67 60.93
N CYS A 15 -19.35 -15.23 60.14
CA CYS A 15 -19.23 -14.31 59.01
C CYS A 15 -18.66 -12.93 59.39
N GLY A 16 -17.86 -12.36 58.50
CA GLY A 16 -17.60 -10.92 58.40
C GLY A 16 -17.41 -10.56 56.93
N TYR A 17 -18.38 -9.87 56.35
CA TYR A 17 -18.24 -9.23 55.04
C TYR A 17 -17.18 -8.13 55.13
N SER A 18 -16.19 -8.17 54.25
CA SER A 18 -15.43 -7.00 53.83
C SER A 18 -15.21 -7.11 52.32
N THR A 19 -15.95 -6.29 51.59
CA THR A 19 -15.63 -5.86 50.23
C THR A 19 -14.25 -5.20 50.23
N ALA A 20 -13.24 -5.82 49.62
CA ALA A 20 -12.00 -5.16 49.27
C ALA A 20 -11.32 -5.89 48.09
N SER A 21 -11.19 -5.15 47.00
CA SER A 21 -10.27 -5.32 45.87
C SER A 21 -10.32 -6.63 45.08
N PHE A 22 -10.80 -6.55 43.83
CA PHE A 22 -10.33 -7.42 42.76
C PHE A 22 -8.82 -7.23 42.65
N ALA A 23 -8.06 -8.16 43.22
CA ALA A 23 -6.63 -8.25 42.94
C ALA A 23 -6.49 -8.67 41.46
N THR A 24 -6.10 -7.72 40.63
CA THR A 24 -5.39 -8.01 39.38
C THR A 24 -4.14 -8.81 39.76
N SER A 25 -4.19 -10.13 39.68
CA SER A 25 -2.98 -10.92 39.68
C SER A 25 -2.20 -10.54 38.42
N SER A 26 -1.01 -9.96 38.58
CA SER A 26 -0.15 -9.67 37.43
C SER A 26 0.14 -10.96 36.67
N THR A 27 0.05 -10.92 35.34
CA THR A 27 0.35 -12.03 34.42
C THR A 27 1.74 -12.65 34.66
N GLN A 28 2.70 -11.83 35.12
CA GLN A 28 4.02 -12.28 35.57
C GLN A 28 3.96 -13.26 36.77
N THR A 29 3.00 -13.08 37.68
CA THR A 29 2.84 -13.97 38.84
C THR A 29 2.33 -15.35 38.41
N GLU A 30 1.50 -15.39 37.36
CA GLU A 30 0.95 -16.63 36.83
C GLU A 30 2.00 -17.44 36.03
N SER A 31 2.78 -16.78 35.17
CA SER A 31 3.85 -17.45 34.40
C SER A 31 4.95 -18.03 35.29
N VAL A 32 5.33 -17.32 36.35
CA VAL A 32 6.27 -17.81 37.37
C VAL A 32 5.72 -19.04 38.10
N GLN A 33 4.41 -19.06 38.42
CA GLN A 33 3.80 -20.26 38.99
C GLN A 33 3.84 -21.46 38.03
N GLN A 34 3.61 -21.24 36.74
CA GLN A 34 3.69 -22.32 35.76
C GLN A 34 5.12 -22.87 35.60
N LEU A 35 6.15 -22.01 35.65
CA LEU A 35 7.57 -22.40 35.65
C LEU A 35 7.92 -23.26 36.87
N GLU A 36 7.48 -22.88 38.07
CA GLU A 36 7.73 -23.66 39.29
C GLU A 36 6.98 -25.01 39.28
N GLN A 37 5.78 -25.05 38.70
CA GLN A 37 5.07 -26.31 38.47
C GLN A 37 5.84 -27.22 37.49
N MET A 38 6.36 -26.66 36.39
CA MET A 38 7.13 -27.42 35.41
C MET A 38 8.45 -27.94 36.01
N LYS A 39 9.19 -27.11 36.75
CA LYS A 39 10.36 -27.51 37.54
C LYS A 39 10.07 -28.70 38.45
N SER A 40 8.94 -28.64 39.17
CA SER A 40 8.53 -29.72 40.07
C SER A 40 8.30 -31.04 39.32
N LYS A 41 7.67 -31.01 38.13
CA LYS A 41 7.45 -32.19 37.30
C LYS A 41 8.76 -32.78 36.76
N VAL A 42 9.66 -31.92 36.27
CA VAL A 42 10.97 -32.34 35.75
C VAL A 42 11.80 -32.99 36.86
N LEU A 43 11.86 -32.34 38.03
CA LEU A 43 12.56 -32.88 39.19
C LEU A 43 11.99 -34.24 39.61
N GLN A 44 10.66 -34.38 39.63
CA GLN A 44 10.01 -35.64 39.95
C GLN A 44 10.44 -36.76 38.97
N ARG A 45 10.42 -36.49 37.65
CA ARG A 45 10.85 -37.46 36.63
C ARG A 45 12.32 -37.86 36.80
N ILE A 46 13.20 -36.90 37.13
CA ILE A 46 14.61 -37.21 37.42
C ILE A 46 14.74 -38.12 38.64
N VAL A 47 14.05 -37.83 39.74
CA VAL A 47 14.07 -38.68 40.95
C VAL A 47 13.53 -40.09 40.66
N GLU A 48 12.50 -40.21 39.83
CA GLU A 48 11.97 -41.50 39.37
C GLU A 48 13.04 -42.28 38.60
N THR A 49 13.75 -41.64 37.67
CA THR A 49 14.83 -42.31 36.93
C THR A 49 16.03 -42.69 37.78
N GLN A 50 16.40 -41.89 38.78
CA GLN A 50 17.47 -42.26 39.71
C GLN A 50 17.14 -43.55 40.45
N LYS A 51 15.89 -43.74 40.89
CA LYS A 51 15.45 -44.99 41.50
C LYS A 51 15.50 -46.16 40.52
N LEU A 52 15.16 -45.93 39.25
CA LEU A 52 15.28 -46.97 38.22
C LEU A 52 16.73 -47.38 37.96
N ILE A 53 17.68 -46.44 38.09
CA ILE A 53 19.12 -46.68 37.93
C ILE A 53 19.70 -47.60 39.03
N GLU A 54 19.08 -47.63 40.22
CA GLU A 54 19.46 -48.50 41.32
C GLU A 54 19.15 -49.98 41.04
N ASP A 55 18.19 -50.26 40.16
CA ASP A 55 17.86 -51.63 39.74
C ASP A 55 18.75 -52.08 38.56
N PRO A 56 19.65 -53.07 38.75
CA PRO A 56 20.53 -53.54 37.69
C PRO A 56 19.79 -54.06 36.45
N THR A 57 18.51 -54.48 36.55
CA THR A 57 17.78 -54.96 35.37
C THR A 57 17.49 -53.86 34.36
N ASN A 58 17.46 -52.61 34.82
CA ASN A 58 17.26 -51.42 33.99
C ASN A 58 18.56 -50.89 33.39
N ILE A 59 19.72 -51.44 33.78
CA ILE A 59 21.03 -50.98 33.31
C ILE A 59 21.54 -51.86 32.16
N GLU A 60 22.08 -51.20 31.15
CA GLU A 60 22.86 -51.81 30.07
C GLU A 60 24.29 -51.23 30.09
N ILE A 61 25.30 -52.06 29.84
CA ILE A 61 26.70 -51.61 29.78
C ILE A 61 27.19 -51.74 28.34
N ARG A 62 27.64 -50.62 27.77
CA ARG A 62 28.29 -50.58 26.44
C ARG A 62 29.62 -49.85 26.55
N ASP A 63 30.68 -50.45 26.03
CA ASP A 63 32.04 -49.90 26.03
C ASP A 63 32.51 -49.36 27.40
N GLY A 64 32.09 -50.03 28.49
CA GLY A 64 32.42 -49.65 29.86
C GLY A 64 31.59 -48.50 30.45
N GLN A 65 30.65 -47.93 29.70
CA GLN A 65 29.69 -46.93 30.18
C GLN A 65 28.34 -47.56 30.53
N ARG A 66 27.68 -47.03 31.57
CA ARG A 66 26.36 -47.47 32.03
C ARG A 66 25.26 -46.65 31.34
N PHE A 67 24.24 -47.33 30.88
CA PHE A 67 23.06 -46.74 30.25
C PHE A 67 21.79 -47.21 30.97
N LEU A 68 20.84 -46.30 31.19
CA LEU A 68 19.51 -46.61 31.68
C LEU A 68 18.60 -46.99 30.50
N LYS A 69 17.92 -48.13 30.57
CA LYS A 69 16.83 -48.50 29.66
C LYS A 69 15.52 -47.91 30.17
N TYR A 70 14.94 -46.97 29.43
CA TYR A 70 13.65 -46.36 29.79
C TYR A 70 12.89 -45.91 28.55
N ASN A 71 11.56 -46.14 28.50
CA ASN A 71 10.68 -45.76 27.38
C ASN A 71 11.21 -46.08 25.96
N GLY A 72 11.96 -47.18 25.82
CA GLY A 72 12.54 -47.61 24.53
C GLY A 72 13.87 -46.97 24.16
N TYR A 73 14.45 -46.12 25.01
CA TYR A 73 15.73 -45.45 24.81
C TYR A 73 16.79 -45.88 25.84
N LEU A 74 18.06 -45.63 25.49
CA LEU A 74 19.22 -45.83 26.34
C LEU A 74 19.82 -44.48 26.73
N TYR A 75 19.76 -44.13 28.01
CA TYR A 75 20.26 -42.86 28.52
C TYR A 75 21.62 -43.05 29.16
N ALA A 76 22.64 -42.32 28.70
CA ALA A 76 23.95 -42.34 29.34
C ALA A 76 23.81 -41.89 30.81
N ILE A 77 24.47 -42.60 31.73
CA ILE A 77 24.41 -42.27 33.15
C ILE A 77 25.72 -41.58 33.53
N ALA A 78 25.62 -40.35 34.00
CA ALA A 78 26.77 -39.60 34.51
C ALA A 78 27.30 -40.20 35.83
N SER A 79 28.49 -39.75 36.24
CA SER A 79 29.19 -40.26 37.44
C SER A 79 28.41 -40.10 38.74
N ASN A 80 27.43 -39.21 38.78
CA ASN A 80 26.51 -38.95 39.89
C ASN A 80 25.16 -39.70 39.77
N ASN A 81 25.08 -40.77 38.97
CA ASN A 81 23.87 -41.58 38.76
C ASN A 81 22.68 -40.77 38.20
N LEU A 82 22.95 -39.80 37.33
CA LEU A 82 21.92 -39.00 36.67
C LEU A 82 21.90 -39.27 35.15
N PRO A 83 20.71 -39.28 34.52
CA PRO A 83 20.62 -39.32 33.06
C PRO A 83 21.29 -38.09 32.44
N SER A 84 22.25 -38.30 31.56
CA SER A 84 22.87 -37.25 30.75
C SER A 84 22.24 -37.24 29.35
N PHE A 85 22.17 -36.03 28.78
CA PHE A 85 21.70 -35.75 27.43
C PHE A 85 22.83 -35.06 26.68
N MET A 86 22.90 -35.25 25.36
CA MET A 86 23.90 -34.60 24.53
C MET A 86 23.22 -33.62 23.57
N PRO A 87 23.87 -32.48 23.26
CA PRO A 87 23.40 -31.60 22.21
C PRO A 87 23.66 -32.28 20.86
N PHE A 88 22.92 -31.88 19.82
CA PHE A 88 23.08 -32.43 18.48
C PHE A 88 24.53 -32.29 17.99
N VAL A 89 25.12 -33.38 17.49
CA VAL A 89 26.37 -33.36 16.73
C VAL A 89 26.00 -33.63 15.27
N ASP A 90 26.28 -32.65 14.41
CA ASP A 90 26.07 -32.73 12.96
C ASP A 90 26.64 -34.05 12.39
N GLY A 91 25.81 -34.82 11.67
CA GLY A 91 26.26 -36.01 10.92
C GLY A 91 25.87 -37.41 11.44
N PHE A 92 24.94 -37.54 12.39
CA PHE A 92 24.35 -38.84 12.75
C PHE A 92 22.82 -38.86 12.55
N ASP A 93 22.33 -39.84 11.79
CA ASP A 93 20.93 -40.06 11.35
C ASP A 93 19.90 -40.40 12.45
N TYR A 94 20.16 -40.07 13.71
CA TYR A 94 19.21 -40.26 14.80
C TYR A 94 18.89 -38.91 15.45
N ALA A 95 17.72 -38.36 15.12
CA ALA A 95 17.08 -37.36 15.98
C ALA A 95 16.83 -38.04 17.34
N ASP A 96 17.66 -37.74 18.35
CA ASP A 96 17.54 -38.38 19.65
C ASP A 96 16.34 -37.81 20.41
N ARG A 97 15.14 -38.38 20.16
CA ARG A 97 13.91 -38.12 20.90
C ARG A 97 13.95 -38.70 22.33
N SER A 98 15.12 -39.14 22.81
CA SER A 98 15.29 -39.68 24.17
C SER A 98 14.80 -38.71 25.23
N ALA A 99 15.10 -37.41 25.13
CA ALA A 99 14.62 -36.43 26.11
C ALA A 99 13.11 -36.22 26.05
N GLU A 100 12.51 -36.20 24.86
CA GLU A 100 11.04 -36.15 24.72
C GLU A 100 10.40 -37.41 25.31
N ALA A 101 11.00 -38.58 25.11
CA ALA A 101 10.54 -39.84 25.71
C ALA A 101 10.78 -39.91 27.23
N MET A 102 11.83 -39.24 27.73
CA MET A 102 12.12 -39.10 29.15
C MET A 102 11.15 -38.15 29.82
N PHE A 103 10.75 -37.07 29.15
CA PHE A 103 9.89 -36.02 29.67
C PHE A 103 8.61 -35.91 28.82
N ASP A 104 7.92 -37.03 28.65
CA ASP A 104 6.72 -37.22 27.82
C ASP A 104 5.52 -36.30 28.15
N PHE A 105 5.54 -35.66 29.31
CA PHE A 105 4.56 -34.67 29.74
C PHE A 105 4.84 -33.25 29.23
N ILE A 106 5.96 -33.02 28.55
CA ILE A 106 6.29 -31.73 27.94
C ILE A 106 5.69 -31.69 26.54
N GLN A 107 4.58 -30.96 26.41
CA GLN A 107 3.80 -30.78 25.19
C GLN A 107 3.48 -29.29 25.04
N ALA A 108 3.09 -28.84 23.83
CA ALA A 108 2.75 -27.45 23.57
C ALA A 108 1.73 -26.92 24.61
N PRO A 109 1.91 -25.67 25.09
CA PRO A 109 2.87 -24.65 24.64
C PRO A 109 4.28 -24.78 25.25
N TRP A 110 4.57 -25.86 26.02
CA TRP A 110 5.89 -26.13 26.58
C TRP A 110 6.77 -26.91 25.61
N LYS A 111 8.03 -26.48 25.49
CA LYS A 111 9.02 -27.05 24.59
C LYS A 111 10.27 -27.45 25.36
N LEU A 112 10.89 -28.53 24.92
CA LEU A 112 12.15 -29.05 25.44
C LEU A 112 13.22 -29.06 24.35
N VAL A 113 14.46 -28.73 24.70
CA VAL A 113 15.64 -28.78 23.85
C VAL A 113 16.76 -29.53 24.58
N ASN A 114 17.46 -30.42 23.88
CA ASN A 114 18.63 -31.10 24.44
C ASN A 114 19.81 -30.13 24.50
N GLN A 115 20.55 -30.19 25.59
CA GLN A 115 21.81 -29.48 25.76
C GLN A 115 22.85 -30.44 26.35
N MET A 116 24.10 -30.01 26.43
CA MET A 116 25.14 -30.81 27.06
C MET A 116 24.81 -31.09 28.53
N ASP A 117 24.77 -32.38 28.85
CA ASP A 117 24.47 -32.91 30.18
C ASP A 117 23.10 -32.51 30.74
N GLY A 118 22.12 -32.24 29.88
CA GLY A 118 20.83 -31.76 30.37
C GLY A 118 19.78 -31.43 29.32
N VAL A 119 18.69 -30.83 29.78
CA VAL A 119 17.61 -30.35 28.93
C VAL A 119 17.21 -28.93 29.32
N TYR A 120 16.76 -28.20 28.32
CA TYR A 120 16.31 -26.83 28.42
C TYR A 120 14.83 -26.76 28.07
N ILE A 121 13.99 -26.26 28.97
CA ILE A 121 12.54 -26.30 28.84
C ILE A 121 11.98 -24.89 28.93
N TYR A 122 11.15 -24.49 27.98
CA TYR A 122 10.57 -23.14 27.93
C TYR A 122 9.12 -23.21 27.47
N ASN A 123 8.38 -22.11 27.64
CA ASN A 123 7.00 -21.98 27.17
C ASN A 123 6.96 -20.91 26.09
N ASP A 124 6.45 -21.25 24.90
CA ASP A 124 6.35 -20.31 23.78
C ASP A 124 5.59 -19.03 24.17
N GLN A 125 4.61 -19.16 25.05
CA GLN A 125 3.76 -18.05 25.49
C GLN A 125 4.49 -17.05 26.40
N PHE A 126 5.70 -17.33 26.86
CA PHE A 126 6.49 -16.39 27.67
C PHE A 126 7.55 -15.64 26.84
N GLY A 127 7.45 -15.73 25.52
CA GLY A 127 8.27 -14.95 24.60
C GLY A 127 9.75 -15.22 24.74
N TYR A 128 10.13 -16.49 24.86
CA TYR A 128 11.51 -16.88 25.05
C TYR A 128 11.81 -18.16 24.28
N THR A 129 12.82 -18.14 23.42
CA THR A 129 13.24 -19.30 22.61
C THR A 129 14.62 -19.81 23.04
N TYR A 130 14.96 -21.05 22.69
CA TYR A 130 16.30 -21.61 22.96
C TYR A 130 17.44 -20.81 22.31
N LEU A 131 17.18 -20.14 21.17
CA LEU A 131 18.17 -19.29 20.51
C LEU A 131 18.46 -18.00 21.30
N GLU A 132 17.53 -17.59 22.15
CA GLU A 132 17.65 -16.45 23.06
C GLU A 132 18.21 -16.88 24.43
N GLN A 133 18.79 -18.08 24.56
CA GLN A 133 19.47 -18.51 25.79
C GLN A 133 20.56 -17.54 26.27
N TRP A 134 21.08 -16.71 25.35
CA TRP A 134 22.09 -15.69 25.63
C TRP A 134 21.51 -14.28 25.81
N ASP A 135 20.21 -14.08 25.59
CA ASP A 135 19.53 -12.86 25.98
C ASP A 135 19.49 -12.81 27.51
N LYS A 136 20.12 -11.77 28.06
CA LYS A 136 20.19 -11.58 29.51
C LYS A 136 18.95 -10.89 30.04
N ASP A 137 18.13 -10.30 29.18
CA ASP A 137 17.03 -9.41 29.57
C ASP A 137 15.67 -10.07 29.56
N LYS A 138 15.55 -11.24 28.94
CA LYS A 138 14.41 -12.14 29.03
C LYS A 138 14.92 -13.55 29.30
N GLN A 139 14.49 -14.22 30.37
CA GLN A 139 14.92 -15.58 30.74
C GLN A 139 13.78 -16.30 31.45
N CYS A 140 13.03 -17.13 30.72
CA CYS A 140 11.82 -17.80 31.19
C CYS A 140 11.79 -19.27 30.85
N ASN A 141 12.49 -20.05 31.67
CA ASN A 141 12.77 -21.44 31.39
C ASN A 141 12.93 -22.26 32.68
N VAL A 142 12.81 -23.58 32.51
CA VAL A 142 13.20 -24.61 33.45
C VAL A 142 14.39 -25.35 32.83
N GLN A 143 15.46 -25.51 33.58
CA GLN A 143 16.65 -26.20 33.10
C GLN A 143 16.96 -27.40 33.98
N TYR A 144 17.22 -28.55 33.38
CA TYR A 144 17.84 -29.69 34.05
C TYR A 144 19.28 -29.80 33.57
N LEU A 145 20.23 -29.90 34.50
CA LEU A 145 21.64 -30.07 34.17
C LEU A 145 22.31 -30.93 35.24
N VAL A 146 22.99 -31.99 34.83
CA VAL A 146 23.63 -32.97 35.71
C VAL A 146 24.66 -32.33 36.66
N GLY A 147 25.30 -31.23 36.25
CA GLY A 147 26.33 -30.52 37.02
C GLY A 147 25.82 -29.31 37.82
N ASP A 148 24.54 -28.97 37.75
CA ASP A 148 23.99 -27.79 38.43
C ASP A 148 23.65 -28.11 39.90
N LYS A 149 23.82 -27.12 40.78
CA LYS A 149 23.68 -27.27 42.23
C LYS A 149 22.25 -27.63 42.64
N ASP A 150 21.27 -27.06 41.94
CA ASP A 150 19.85 -27.24 42.23
C ASP A 150 19.22 -28.39 41.45
N LEU A 151 20.00 -29.08 40.61
CA LEU A 151 19.61 -30.18 39.71
C LEU A 151 18.61 -29.78 38.61
N VAL A 152 17.52 -29.11 39.00
CA VAL A 152 16.56 -28.45 38.13
C VAL A 152 16.39 -27.00 38.60
N SER A 153 16.76 -26.04 37.76
CA SER A 153 16.70 -24.61 38.03
C SER A 153 15.60 -23.93 37.21
N THR A 154 15.17 -22.74 37.66
CA THR A 154 14.21 -21.87 36.99
C THR A 154 14.82 -20.51 36.78
N ALA A 155 14.68 -19.96 35.56
CA ALA A 155 14.90 -18.54 35.31
C ALA A 155 13.53 -17.87 35.09
N THR A 156 13.32 -16.72 35.73
CA THR A 156 12.02 -16.04 35.81
C THR A 156 12.06 -14.56 35.39
N LYS A 157 13.10 -14.14 34.67
CA LYS A 157 13.30 -12.74 34.26
C LYS A 157 12.41 -12.44 33.04
N ASP A 158 11.48 -11.51 33.17
CA ASP A 158 10.53 -11.10 32.11
C ASP A 158 9.71 -12.25 31.48
N CYS A 159 8.94 -12.97 32.31
CA CYS A 159 8.06 -14.07 31.83
C CYS A 159 6.71 -13.58 31.36
N LEU A 160 6.74 -12.52 30.56
CA LEU A 160 5.56 -11.97 29.91
C LEU A 160 5.50 -12.45 28.45
N PRO A 161 4.31 -12.76 27.92
CA PRO A 161 4.11 -12.94 26.49
C PRO A 161 4.72 -11.82 25.67
N TYR A 162 5.32 -12.13 24.51
CA TYR A 162 5.73 -11.09 23.57
C TYR A 162 4.56 -10.19 23.18
N ASN A 163 3.35 -10.77 23.11
CA ASN A 163 2.12 -10.04 22.85
C ASN A 163 0.94 -10.78 23.51
N ALA A 164 0.38 -10.21 24.59
CA ALA A 164 -0.77 -10.81 25.30
C ALA A 164 -2.04 -10.80 24.43
N ASP A 165 -2.20 -9.79 23.58
CA ASP A 165 -3.34 -9.66 22.67
C ASP A 165 -3.31 -10.76 21.61
N LEU A 166 -2.13 -11.11 21.10
CA LEU A 166 -1.93 -12.23 20.17
C LEU A 166 -2.30 -13.59 20.79
N ILE A 167 -2.06 -13.78 22.09
CA ILE A 167 -2.47 -15.00 22.79
C ILE A 167 -4.00 -15.07 22.87
N ASP A 168 -4.68 -13.96 23.14
CA ASP A 168 -6.14 -13.93 23.21
C ASP A 168 -6.83 -13.97 21.83
N ALA A 169 -6.13 -13.53 20.78
CA ALA A 169 -6.62 -13.42 19.40
C ALA A 169 -7.11 -14.75 18.80
N TYR A 170 -7.92 -14.64 17.75
CA TYR A 170 -8.26 -15.74 16.85
C TYR A 170 -7.29 -15.81 15.66
N GLY A 171 -6.91 -17.01 15.22
CA GLY A 171 -6.16 -17.19 13.97
C GLY A 171 -7.12 -17.42 12.79
N PHE A 172 -7.11 -16.49 11.83
CA PHE A 172 -8.05 -16.45 10.70
C PHE A 172 -8.08 -17.74 9.86
N ILE A 173 -6.89 -18.29 9.56
CA ILE A 173 -6.78 -19.52 8.75
C ILE A 173 -6.66 -20.80 9.57
N ASP A 174 -6.61 -20.72 10.90
CA ASP A 174 -6.20 -21.86 11.74
C ASP A 174 -7.21 -23.03 11.72
N GLU A 175 -8.49 -22.72 11.48
CA GLU A 175 -9.57 -23.70 11.38
C GLU A 175 -9.83 -24.17 9.94
N GLN A 176 -9.10 -23.65 8.97
CA GLN A 176 -9.26 -24.04 7.58
C GLN A 176 -8.58 -25.38 7.29
N PRO A 177 -9.13 -26.16 6.34
CA PRO A 177 -8.45 -27.36 5.85
C PRO A 177 -7.06 -27.04 5.31
N ILE A 178 -6.09 -27.87 5.69
CA ILE A 178 -4.69 -27.71 5.30
C ILE A 178 -4.37 -28.69 4.15
N VAL A 179 -3.68 -28.20 3.12
CA VAL A 179 -3.20 -29.02 1.99
C VAL A 179 -1.68 -29.12 2.06
N ASN A 180 -1.11 -30.33 1.98
CA ASN A 180 0.34 -30.48 1.94
C ASN A 180 0.89 -30.08 0.57
N HIS A 181 1.84 -29.13 0.55
CA HIS A 181 2.55 -28.70 -0.65
C HIS A 181 3.98 -29.24 -0.73
N LEU A 182 4.51 -29.78 0.37
CA LEU A 182 5.89 -30.23 0.47
C LEU A 182 6.05 -31.72 0.13
N SER A 183 7.20 -32.04 -0.45
CA SER A 183 7.72 -33.41 -0.56
C SER A 183 8.73 -33.65 0.56
N GLY A 184 8.53 -34.67 1.39
CA GLY A 184 9.43 -35.00 2.52
C GLY A 184 8.66 -35.46 3.75
N ASP A 185 9.35 -35.53 4.88
CA ASP A 185 8.79 -35.95 6.17
C ASP A 185 8.12 -34.80 6.93
N LEU A 186 8.37 -33.55 6.54
CA LEU A 186 7.62 -32.38 6.98
C LEU A 186 6.44 -32.13 6.05
N ALA A 187 5.21 -32.36 6.53
CA ALA A 187 4.00 -31.98 5.83
C ALA A 187 3.52 -30.58 6.25
N ALA A 188 3.37 -29.68 5.28
CA ALA A 188 2.92 -28.31 5.52
C ALA A 188 2.24 -27.69 4.29
N GLN A 189 1.34 -26.75 4.54
CA GLN A 189 0.81 -25.88 3.50
C GLN A 189 1.70 -24.65 3.35
N ILE A 190 2.06 -24.37 2.10
CA ILE A 190 2.77 -23.15 1.72
C ILE A 190 1.78 -22.17 1.09
N ARG A 191 1.88 -20.89 1.44
CA ARG A 191 1.18 -19.78 0.80
C ARG A 191 2.16 -18.64 0.52
N PHE A 192 1.91 -17.90 -0.56
CA PHE A 192 2.56 -16.65 -0.90
C PHE A 192 1.52 -15.54 -0.84
N ILE A 193 1.76 -14.49 -0.07
CA ILE A 193 0.83 -13.38 0.08
C ILE A 193 1.45 -12.13 -0.53
N GLN A 194 0.77 -11.60 -1.55
CA GLN A 194 1.14 -10.38 -2.28
C GLN A 194 -0.01 -9.38 -2.14
N ASN A 195 -0.57 -8.85 -3.24
CA ASN A 195 -1.85 -8.13 -3.17
C ASN A 195 -3.00 -9.02 -2.65
N GLN A 196 -2.90 -10.34 -2.87
CA GLN A 196 -3.82 -11.35 -2.40
C GLN A 196 -3.07 -12.64 -2.06
N THR A 197 -3.73 -13.55 -1.35
CA THR A 197 -3.19 -14.87 -1.02
C THR A 197 -3.16 -15.77 -2.27
N ALA A 198 -2.03 -16.43 -2.50
CA ALA A 198 -1.84 -17.47 -3.52
C ALA A 198 -1.18 -18.70 -2.90
N GLU A 199 -1.42 -19.86 -3.49
CA GLU A 199 -0.71 -21.11 -3.19
C GLU A 199 0.34 -21.41 -4.28
N PRO A 200 1.29 -22.33 -4.03
CA PRO A 200 2.29 -22.71 -5.03
C PRO A 200 1.67 -23.25 -6.32
N PHE A 201 0.56 -24.00 -6.24
CA PHE A 201 -0.12 -24.58 -7.40
C PHE A 201 -1.60 -24.79 -7.08
N GLY A 202 -2.42 -25.00 -8.13
CA GLY A 202 -3.86 -25.29 -7.97
C GLY A 202 -4.73 -24.07 -7.66
N ASN A 203 -4.25 -22.86 -7.97
CA ASN A 203 -4.95 -21.61 -7.74
C ASN A 203 -6.16 -21.43 -8.67
N ASP A 204 -6.06 -21.93 -9.92
CA ASP A 204 -7.10 -21.77 -10.92
C ASP A 204 -8.40 -22.48 -10.50
N GLU A 205 -8.30 -23.70 -9.95
CA GLU A 205 -9.44 -24.47 -9.43
C GLU A 205 -10.08 -23.82 -8.19
N LYS A 206 -9.32 -22.98 -7.48
CA LYS A 206 -9.78 -22.26 -6.27
C LYS A 206 -10.35 -20.88 -6.58
N GLU A 207 -10.40 -20.47 -7.85
CA GLU A 207 -10.75 -19.09 -8.24
C GLU A 207 -9.87 -18.03 -7.55
N GLN A 208 -8.58 -18.34 -7.38
CA GLN A 208 -7.57 -17.47 -6.77
C GLN A 208 -6.51 -17.06 -7.79
N GLN A 209 -5.82 -15.96 -7.52
CA GLN A 209 -4.69 -15.53 -8.34
C GLN A 209 -3.49 -16.47 -8.20
N ARG A 210 -2.65 -16.53 -9.22
CA ARG A 210 -1.30 -17.12 -9.15
C ARG A 210 -0.29 -16.11 -8.58
N ILE A 211 0.91 -16.59 -8.28
CA ILE A 211 1.99 -15.77 -7.71
C ILE A 211 2.50 -14.81 -8.78
N VAL A 212 2.39 -13.50 -8.57
CA VAL A 212 2.90 -12.51 -9.53
C VAL A 212 4.43 -12.55 -9.53
N SER A 213 5.03 -12.83 -10.69
CA SER A 213 6.49 -12.82 -10.84
C SER A 213 7.08 -11.44 -10.52
N GLN A 214 8.29 -11.42 -10.00
CA GLN A 214 9.06 -10.21 -9.73
C GLN A 214 8.32 -9.23 -8.78
N ARG A 215 7.57 -9.77 -7.83
CA ARG A 215 6.89 -9.01 -6.77
C ARG A 215 7.19 -9.64 -5.42
N GLU A 216 7.55 -8.79 -4.45
CA GLU A 216 7.80 -9.20 -3.07
C GLU A 216 6.60 -9.97 -2.51
N ALA A 217 6.87 -11.04 -1.77
CA ALA A 217 5.83 -11.91 -1.22
C ALA A 217 6.14 -12.28 0.23
N LEU A 218 5.12 -12.25 1.08
CA LEU A 218 5.17 -12.90 2.38
C LEU A 218 4.97 -14.40 2.18
N LEU A 219 6.02 -15.18 2.43
CA LEU A 219 5.96 -16.64 2.45
C LEU A 219 5.42 -17.10 3.79
N VAL A 220 4.39 -17.95 3.77
CA VAL A 220 3.77 -18.53 4.95
C VAL A 220 3.84 -20.05 4.89
N LEU A 221 4.38 -20.67 5.94
CA LEU A 221 4.36 -22.11 6.16
C LEU A 221 3.41 -22.42 7.32
N THR A 222 2.35 -23.17 7.04
CA THR A 222 1.41 -23.68 8.05
C THR A 222 1.63 -25.19 8.20
N PRO A 223 2.23 -25.66 9.32
CA PRO A 223 2.42 -27.09 9.56
C PRO A 223 1.08 -27.84 9.67
N MET A 224 1.07 -29.13 9.33
CA MET A 224 -0.06 -30.00 9.64
C MET A 224 -0.34 -30.06 11.14
N LEU A 225 -1.57 -30.35 11.55
CA LEU A 225 -1.98 -30.32 12.98
C LEU A 225 -1.20 -31.29 13.89
N ASP A 226 -0.67 -32.38 13.32
CA ASP A 226 0.15 -33.36 14.01
C ASP A 226 1.65 -32.97 14.05
N HIS A 227 2.02 -31.87 13.40
CA HIS A 227 3.36 -31.32 13.36
C HIS A 227 3.41 -29.99 14.12
N GLU A 228 4.15 -29.94 15.22
CA GLU A 228 4.35 -28.71 16.01
C GLU A 228 5.84 -28.30 16.02
N PRO A 229 6.36 -27.81 14.87
CA PRO A 229 7.76 -27.42 14.79
C PRO A 229 8.06 -26.27 15.75
N LYS A 230 9.21 -26.37 16.44
CA LYS A 230 9.65 -25.35 17.40
C LYS A 230 10.23 -24.12 16.70
N SER A 231 10.97 -24.39 15.64
CA SER A 231 11.56 -23.46 14.70
C SER A 231 11.56 -24.10 13.32
N VAL A 232 11.64 -23.26 12.29
CA VAL A 232 11.75 -23.69 10.90
C VAL A 232 12.91 -22.93 10.27
N GLU A 233 13.94 -23.66 9.88
CA GLU A 233 14.99 -23.16 8.98
C GLU A 233 14.49 -23.25 7.54
N LEU A 234 14.70 -22.20 6.77
CA LEU A 234 14.41 -22.13 5.34
C LEU A 234 15.72 -21.93 4.57
N LYS A 235 15.95 -22.79 3.59
CA LYS A 235 16.98 -22.64 2.55
C LYS A 235 16.30 -22.25 1.25
N ILE A 236 16.75 -21.15 0.67
CA ILE A 236 16.16 -20.52 -0.51
C ILE A 236 17.10 -20.74 -1.69
N TYR A 237 16.60 -21.33 -2.76
CA TYR A 237 17.37 -21.62 -3.96
C TYR A 237 16.77 -20.90 -5.17
N LYS A 238 17.64 -20.56 -6.12
CA LYS A 238 17.26 -20.08 -7.45
C LYS A 238 18.10 -20.82 -8.48
N ASP A 239 17.43 -21.49 -9.41
CA ASP A 239 18.07 -22.31 -10.46
C ASP A 239 19.05 -23.35 -9.88
N GLY A 240 18.69 -23.92 -8.72
CA GLY A 240 19.51 -24.89 -7.97
C GLY A 240 20.66 -24.28 -7.16
N VAL A 241 20.87 -22.97 -7.20
CA VAL A 241 21.90 -22.27 -6.42
C VAL A 241 21.33 -21.77 -5.10
N LEU A 242 21.95 -22.12 -3.98
CA LEU A 242 21.58 -21.62 -2.65
C LEU A 242 21.85 -20.12 -2.57
N LEU A 243 20.79 -19.33 -2.41
CA LEU A 243 20.87 -17.88 -2.22
C LEU A 243 21.09 -17.53 -0.75
N GLU A 244 20.26 -18.10 0.13
CA GLU A 244 20.25 -17.77 1.56
C GLU A 244 19.73 -18.94 2.40
N THR A 245 20.21 -19.02 3.64
CA THR A 245 19.60 -19.81 4.71
C THR A 245 19.15 -18.87 5.82
N ARG A 246 17.90 -18.97 6.26
CA ARG A 246 17.32 -18.10 7.30
C ARG A 246 16.37 -18.86 8.21
N GLN A 247 16.24 -18.38 9.45
CA GLN A 247 15.18 -18.84 10.35
C GLN A 247 13.89 -18.09 10.01
N MET A 248 12.77 -18.82 9.90
CA MET A 248 11.46 -18.22 9.71
C MET A 248 10.94 -17.61 11.02
N THR A 249 10.18 -16.52 10.89
CA THR A 249 9.51 -15.83 11.99
C THR A 249 8.51 -16.75 12.68
N ASN A 250 8.51 -16.75 14.01
CA ASN A 250 7.64 -17.58 14.83
C ASN A 250 6.16 -17.13 14.74
N PRO A 251 5.18 -18.04 14.88
CA PRO A 251 3.75 -17.69 14.92
C PRO A 251 3.36 -16.61 15.95
N LEU A 252 4.16 -16.42 17.00
CA LEU A 252 3.96 -15.38 18.02
C LEU A 252 4.52 -14.01 17.64
N GLN A 253 5.08 -13.87 16.44
CA GLN A 253 5.73 -12.67 15.92
C GLN A 253 5.28 -12.36 14.49
N ILE A 254 4.12 -12.88 14.08
CA ILE A 254 3.57 -12.60 12.74
C ILE A 254 3.16 -11.13 12.61
N LEU A 255 3.01 -10.67 11.37
CA LEU A 255 2.57 -9.30 11.09
C LEU A 255 1.12 -9.10 11.58
N ASP A 256 0.89 -7.94 12.18
CA ASP A 256 -0.45 -7.48 12.54
C ASP A 256 -1.29 -7.16 11.29
N SER A 257 -2.61 -7.11 11.46
CA SER A 257 -3.52 -6.61 10.42
C SER A 257 -3.70 -5.10 10.45
N ASP A 258 -4.11 -4.52 9.32
CA ASP A 258 -4.42 -3.10 9.15
C ASP A 258 -5.75 -2.65 9.77
N ARG A 259 -6.18 -3.27 10.88
CA ARG A 259 -7.40 -2.95 11.63
C ARG A 259 -7.52 -1.45 11.96
N THR A 260 -8.73 -0.90 11.83
CA THR A 260 -9.05 0.53 12.07
C THR A 260 -9.66 0.88 13.41
N LYS A 261 -10.23 -0.10 14.12
CA LYS A 261 -11.00 0.16 15.34
C LYS A 261 -10.60 -0.80 16.44
N GLN A 262 -10.45 -0.28 17.66
CA GLN A 262 -10.38 -1.11 18.85
C GLN A 262 -11.73 -1.12 19.57
N ASP A 263 -12.32 -2.31 19.74
CA ASP A 263 -13.53 -2.54 20.53
C ASP A 263 -13.38 -3.81 21.40
N ASP A 264 -14.48 -4.28 21.99
CA ASP A 264 -14.51 -5.40 22.92
C ASP A 264 -14.34 -6.78 22.25
N ARG A 265 -14.30 -6.83 20.92
CA ARG A 265 -14.01 -8.06 20.18
C ARG A 265 -12.53 -8.43 20.34
N LYS A 266 -12.29 -9.75 20.36
CA LYS A 266 -10.92 -10.29 20.31
C LYS A 266 -10.25 -9.92 19.01
N ASP A 267 -8.94 -9.81 19.04
CA ASP A 267 -8.20 -9.54 17.82
C ASP A 267 -8.24 -10.73 16.86
N VAL A 268 -8.00 -10.47 15.58
CA VAL A 268 -7.89 -11.51 14.55
C VAL A 268 -6.55 -11.35 13.85
N VAL A 269 -5.71 -12.36 14.00
CA VAL A 269 -4.41 -12.44 13.34
C VAL A 269 -4.45 -13.46 12.22
N TYR A 270 -3.52 -13.38 11.26
CA TYR A 270 -3.55 -14.28 10.12
C TYR A 270 -3.54 -15.77 10.55
N SER A 271 -2.61 -16.16 11.43
CA SER A 271 -2.51 -17.51 11.98
C SER A 271 -1.72 -17.54 13.28
N LYS A 272 -2.11 -18.37 14.25
CA LYS A 272 -1.39 -18.57 15.52
C LYS A 272 -0.40 -19.72 15.48
N ARG A 273 -0.23 -20.37 14.32
CA ARG A 273 0.67 -21.53 14.14
C ARG A 273 1.52 -21.49 12.88
N SER A 274 1.40 -20.43 12.08
CA SER A 274 2.15 -20.32 10.83
C SER A 274 3.47 -19.59 11.02
N PHE A 275 4.50 -20.08 10.36
CA PHE A 275 5.80 -19.43 10.27
C PHE A 275 5.85 -18.55 9.04
N THR A 276 6.49 -17.38 9.13
CA THR A 276 6.51 -16.42 8.02
C THR A 276 7.90 -15.90 7.70
N THR A 277 8.12 -15.45 6.47
CA THR A 277 9.29 -14.65 6.09
C THR A 277 8.98 -13.89 4.80
N VAL A 278 9.67 -12.76 4.56
CA VAL A 278 9.49 -11.97 3.33
C VAL A 278 10.52 -12.42 2.29
N LEU A 279 10.05 -12.77 1.09
CA LEU A 279 10.88 -13.06 -0.06
C LEU A 279 11.02 -11.81 -0.94
N PRO A 280 12.25 -11.31 -1.16
CA PRO A 280 12.53 -10.22 -2.09
C PRO A 280 11.95 -10.48 -3.48
N TRP A 281 11.46 -9.42 -4.10
CA TRP A 281 10.78 -9.48 -5.40
C TRP A 281 11.58 -10.22 -6.48
N ASN A 282 12.90 -10.03 -6.53
CA ASN A 282 13.78 -10.59 -7.55
C ASN A 282 14.05 -12.10 -7.38
N TRP A 283 13.56 -12.70 -6.29
CA TRP A 283 13.62 -14.16 -6.09
C TRP A 283 12.29 -14.83 -6.45
N VAL A 284 11.18 -14.08 -6.46
CA VAL A 284 9.83 -14.59 -6.70
C VAL A 284 9.56 -14.67 -8.20
N GLU A 285 10.16 -15.66 -8.86
CA GLU A 285 9.97 -15.97 -10.29
C GLU A 285 10.50 -17.39 -10.59
N GLN A 286 10.23 -17.89 -11.80
CA GLN A 286 10.58 -19.25 -12.25
C GLN A 286 12.01 -19.65 -11.84
N GLY A 287 12.18 -20.86 -11.30
CA GLY A 287 13.47 -21.36 -10.81
C GLY A 287 13.66 -21.22 -9.29
N LEU A 288 12.75 -20.53 -8.59
CA LEU A 288 12.69 -20.51 -7.13
C LEU A 288 12.38 -21.92 -6.59
N SER A 289 13.15 -22.41 -5.62
CA SER A 289 12.79 -23.58 -4.83
C SER A 289 13.12 -23.39 -3.35
N LEU A 290 12.38 -24.06 -2.48
CA LEU A 290 12.43 -23.84 -1.03
C LEU A 290 12.61 -25.18 -0.31
N GLN A 291 13.55 -25.23 0.62
CA GLN A 291 13.74 -26.38 1.51
C GLN A 291 13.57 -25.94 2.96
N PHE A 292 12.72 -26.65 3.68
CA PHE A 292 12.39 -26.38 5.07
C PHE A 292 12.93 -27.50 5.95
N ALA A 293 13.52 -27.13 7.09
CA ALA A 293 13.98 -28.07 8.09
C ALA A 293 13.49 -27.64 9.48
N THR A 294 12.95 -28.57 10.25
CA THR A 294 12.56 -28.34 11.63
C THR A 294 13.69 -28.69 12.57
N TYR A 295 13.64 -28.15 13.79
CA TYR A 295 14.55 -28.56 14.88
C TYR A 295 14.50 -30.07 15.18
N SER A 296 13.35 -30.72 14.95
CA SER A 296 13.17 -32.17 15.16
C SER A 296 13.74 -33.03 14.03
N GLY A 297 14.41 -32.43 13.04
CA GLY A 297 15.01 -33.14 11.91
C GLY A 297 14.04 -33.47 10.77
N LEU A 298 12.79 -33.00 10.84
CA LEU A 298 11.85 -33.17 9.72
C LEU A 298 12.24 -32.19 8.61
N SER A 299 12.13 -32.65 7.37
CA SER A 299 12.45 -31.82 6.20
C SER A 299 11.38 -31.92 5.14
N GLY A 300 11.17 -30.84 4.40
CA GLY A 300 10.22 -30.78 3.30
C GLY A 300 10.69 -29.82 2.23
N GLU A 301 10.48 -30.19 0.97
CA GLU A 301 10.91 -29.43 -0.19
C GLU A 301 9.73 -29.02 -1.06
N LEU A 302 9.76 -27.77 -1.52
CA LEU A 302 8.95 -27.25 -2.61
C LEU A 302 9.87 -27.00 -3.81
N THR A 303 9.77 -27.88 -4.82
CA THR A 303 10.59 -27.82 -6.03
C THR A 303 10.10 -26.73 -6.99
N ALA A 304 11.00 -26.22 -7.83
CA ALA A 304 10.71 -25.08 -8.71
C ALA A 304 9.63 -25.34 -9.75
N ASP A 305 9.49 -26.59 -10.21
CA ASP A 305 8.46 -27.03 -11.16
C ASP A 305 7.05 -27.13 -10.52
N ARG A 306 6.94 -26.91 -9.22
CA ARG A 306 5.68 -26.91 -8.46
C ARG A 306 5.27 -25.51 -7.99
N ILE A 307 5.77 -24.47 -8.64
CA ILE A 307 5.39 -23.10 -8.35
C ILE A 307 4.85 -22.45 -9.62
N ASP A 308 3.57 -22.07 -9.59
CA ASP A 308 2.85 -21.44 -10.68
C ASP A 308 2.94 -19.92 -10.56
N PHE A 309 3.76 -19.33 -11.44
CA PHE A 309 3.92 -17.90 -11.56
C PHE A 309 3.02 -17.30 -12.65
N ALA A 310 2.59 -16.07 -12.42
CA ALA A 310 1.94 -15.20 -13.40
C ALA A 310 2.93 -14.16 -13.92
N VAL A 311 2.51 -13.49 -15.00
CA VAL A 311 3.30 -12.45 -15.67
C VAL A 311 3.79 -11.36 -14.69
N PRO A 312 5.04 -10.87 -14.81
CA PRO A 312 5.53 -9.72 -14.06
C PRO A 312 4.96 -8.41 -14.63
N ALA A 313 3.63 -8.22 -14.55
CA ALA A 313 2.92 -7.13 -15.19
C ALA A 313 3.44 -5.74 -14.77
N HIS A 314 3.75 -4.90 -15.76
CA HIS A 314 3.90 -3.46 -15.60
C HIS A 314 2.62 -2.73 -16.06
N LEU A 315 2.25 -1.65 -15.37
CA LEU A 315 1.11 -0.81 -15.74
C LEU A 315 1.50 0.67 -15.75
N ASP A 316 1.32 1.33 -16.90
CA ASP A 316 1.49 2.79 -17.02
C ASP A 316 0.18 3.52 -16.72
N ILE A 317 0.24 4.57 -15.89
CA ILE A 317 -0.92 5.40 -15.51
C ILE A 317 -0.60 6.90 -15.72
N PRO A 318 -0.72 7.42 -16.94
CA PRO A 318 -0.62 8.85 -17.19
C PRO A 318 -1.86 9.58 -16.65
N MET A 319 -1.64 10.69 -15.95
CA MET A 319 -2.69 11.47 -15.31
C MET A 319 -2.77 12.91 -15.83
N ILE A 320 -3.97 13.41 -16.13
CA ILE A 320 -4.20 14.80 -16.54
C ILE A 320 -5.43 15.43 -15.88
N ARG A 321 -5.36 16.73 -15.60
CA ARG A 321 -6.50 17.56 -15.18
C ARG A 321 -6.94 18.48 -16.31
N ILE A 322 -8.24 18.50 -16.60
CA ILE A 322 -8.82 19.15 -17.78
C ILE A 322 -9.95 20.10 -17.36
N GLY A 323 -9.82 21.38 -17.70
CA GLY A 323 -10.87 22.38 -17.59
C GLY A 323 -11.43 22.75 -18.95
N MET A 324 -12.70 22.40 -19.22
CA MET A 324 -13.37 22.69 -20.49
C MET A 324 -14.25 23.93 -20.34
N LEU A 325 -13.81 25.07 -20.88
CA LEU A 325 -14.45 26.39 -20.72
C LEU A 325 -14.48 26.88 -19.26
N THR A 326 -13.57 26.35 -18.44
CA THR A 326 -13.40 26.63 -17.01
C THR A 326 -11.98 26.25 -16.57
N GLU A 327 -11.56 26.68 -15.38
CA GLU A 327 -10.33 26.19 -14.76
C GLU A 327 -10.37 24.66 -14.54
N PRO A 328 -9.22 23.97 -14.66
CA PRO A 328 -9.12 22.55 -14.35
C PRO A 328 -9.43 22.28 -12.87
N PRO A 329 -9.85 21.05 -12.50
CA PRO A 329 -10.07 20.68 -11.10
C PRO A 329 -8.79 20.87 -10.26
N ALA A 330 -8.95 21.01 -8.95
CA ALA A 330 -7.80 21.00 -8.03
C ALA A 330 -7.07 19.65 -8.07
N ALA A 331 -5.76 19.68 -7.80
CA ALA A 331 -4.97 18.46 -7.64
C ALA A 331 -5.53 17.60 -6.49
N LYS A 332 -5.50 16.28 -6.69
CA LYS A 332 -6.05 15.30 -5.75
C LYS A 332 -4.94 14.64 -4.94
N PRO A 333 -5.24 13.94 -3.82
CA PRO A 333 -4.21 13.35 -2.97
C PRO A 333 -3.19 12.49 -3.73
N LEU A 334 -3.64 11.68 -4.70
CA LEU A 334 -2.75 10.86 -5.53
C LEU A 334 -1.82 11.71 -6.43
N GLU A 335 -2.21 12.91 -6.83
CA GLU A 335 -1.33 13.84 -7.56
C GLU A 335 -0.36 14.57 -6.64
N LEU A 336 -0.83 14.95 -5.44
CA LEU A 336 -0.05 15.72 -4.47
C LEU A 336 1.02 14.87 -3.78
N GLN A 337 0.76 13.58 -3.57
CA GLN A 337 1.65 12.63 -2.91
C GLN A 337 1.70 11.29 -3.67
N THR A 338 2.08 11.34 -4.94
CA THR A 338 2.07 10.19 -5.87
C THR A 338 2.76 8.94 -5.34
N ALA A 339 3.94 9.10 -4.73
CA ALA A 339 4.67 7.95 -4.21
C ALA A 339 3.93 7.28 -3.04
N HIS A 340 3.31 8.05 -2.15
CA HIS A 340 2.57 7.53 -0.99
C HIS A 340 1.30 6.79 -1.41
N TYR A 341 0.36 7.51 -2.04
CA TYR A 341 -0.92 6.94 -2.46
C TYR A 341 -0.73 5.90 -3.59
N GLY A 342 0.24 6.09 -4.48
CA GLY A 342 0.59 5.10 -5.49
C GLY A 342 1.13 3.80 -4.88
N SER A 343 1.89 3.87 -3.78
CA SER A 343 2.38 2.69 -3.06
C SER A 343 1.27 1.90 -2.41
N GLU A 344 0.28 2.58 -1.82
CA GLU A 344 -0.92 1.94 -1.26
C GLU A 344 -1.79 1.32 -2.37
N LEU A 345 -2.00 2.03 -3.47
CA LEU A 345 -2.79 1.56 -4.61
C LEU A 345 -2.15 0.31 -5.25
N PHE A 346 -0.82 0.29 -5.38
CA PHE A 346 -0.06 -0.86 -5.89
C PHE A 346 -0.31 -2.14 -5.06
N GLN A 347 -0.57 -2.02 -3.76
CA GLN A 347 -0.87 -3.19 -2.91
C GLN A 347 -2.20 -3.85 -3.27
N ARG A 348 -3.08 -3.18 -4.03
CA ARG A 348 -4.43 -3.71 -4.34
C ARG A 348 -4.49 -4.47 -5.66
N PHE A 349 -3.58 -4.22 -6.59
CA PHE A 349 -3.58 -4.85 -7.93
C PHE A 349 -2.49 -5.92 -8.07
N PRO A 350 -2.70 -6.99 -8.85
CA PRO A 350 -1.72 -8.06 -9.09
C PRO A 350 -0.64 -7.64 -10.12
N LEU A 351 0.17 -6.64 -9.74
CA LEU A 351 1.21 -6.03 -10.59
C LEU A 351 2.61 -6.31 -10.03
N ALA A 352 3.61 -6.44 -10.89
CA ALA A 352 5.02 -6.42 -10.48
C ALA A 352 5.55 -5.00 -10.33
N SER A 353 5.03 -4.07 -11.14
CA SER A 353 5.36 -2.64 -11.07
C SER A 353 4.27 -1.77 -11.70
N MET A 354 4.25 -0.50 -11.32
CA MET A 354 3.32 0.50 -11.84
C MET A 354 4.03 1.85 -11.96
N THR A 355 3.81 2.59 -13.05
CA THR A 355 4.32 3.96 -13.22
C THR A 355 3.16 4.94 -13.27
N ILE A 356 3.13 5.90 -12.35
CA ILE A 356 2.20 7.02 -12.43
C ILE A 356 2.95 8.23 -12.98
N SER A 357 2.47 8.78 -14.10
CA SER A 357 3.07 9.96 -14.74
C SER A 357 2.11 11.12 -14.80
N HIS A 358 2.65 12.34 -14.83
CA HIS A 358 1.86 13.56 -14.71
C HIS A 358 1.89 14.34 -16.01
N TYR A 359 0.73 14.83 -16.43
CA TYR A 359 0.61 15.91 -17.39
C TYR A 359 0.32 17.23 -16.69
N LEU A 360 0.84 18.33 -17.23
CA LEU A 360 0.42 19.66 -16.80
C LEU A 360 -1.10 19.82 -16.96
N PRO A 361 -1.78 20.47 -16.01
CA PRO A 361 -3.21 20.73 -16.13
C PRO A 361 -3.48 21.63 -17.33
N ILE A 362 -4.58 21.36 -18.04
CA ILE A 362 -4.96 22.14 -19.23
C ILE A 362 -6.30 22.84 -19.05
N LYS A 363 -6.32 24.13 -19.38
CA LYS A 363 -7.53 24.94 -19.53
C LYS A 363 -7.83 25.15 -21.01
N LEU A 364 -9.06 24.86 -21.41
CA LEU A 364 -9.56 25.00 -22.76
C LEU A 364 -10.56 26.14 -22.82
N ASP A 365 -10.13 27.34 -23.21
CA ASP A 365 -11.02 28.52 -23.37
C ASP A 365 -11.89 28.41 -24.64
N LYS A 366 -11.50 27.53 -25.57
CA LYS A 366 -12.24 27.19 -26.78
C LYS A 366 -12.26 25.68 -26.93
N VAL A 367 -13.43 25.14 -27.27
CA VAL A 367 -13.62 23.72 -27.57
C VAL A 367 -14.18 23.59 -28.98
N VAL A 368 -13.51 22.82 -29.82
CA VAL A 368 -13.99 22.40 -31.15
C VAL A 368 -14.28 20.91 -31.08
N MET A 369 -15.54 20.56 -31.28
CA MET A 369 -16.04 19.20 -31.22
C MET A 369 -15.73 18.44 -32.51
N SER A 370 -15.78 17.12 -32.48
CA SER A 370 -15.53 16.25 -33.64
C SER A 370 -16.53 16.47 -34.79
N ASN A 371 -17.75 16.92 -34.49
CA ASN A 371 -18.74 17.29 -35.49
C ASN A 371 -18.54 18.70 -36.10
N GLY A 372 -17.52 19.44 -35.66
CA GLY A 372 -17.21 20.81 -36.11
C GLY A 372 -17.82 21.93 -35.27
N ASP A 373 -18.64 21.62 -34.26
CA ASP A 373 -19.25 22.62 -33.37
C ASP A 373 -18.18 23.34 -32.53
N ILE A 374 -18.34 24.65 -32.36
CA ILE A 374 -17.40 25.50 -31.62
C ILE A 374 -18.08 26.07 -30.38
N LYS A 375 -17.45 25.86 -29.22
CA LYS A 375 -17.91 26.37 -27.92
C LYS A 375 -16.85 27.28 -27.31
N THR A 376 -17.26 28.45 -26.82
CA THR A 376 -16.36 29.46 -26.22
C THR A 376 -16.82 29.99 -24.87
N GLN A 377 -18.04 29.66 -24.43
CA GLN A 377 -18.58 30.11 -23.15
C GLN A 377 -19.13 28.96 -22.31
N TYR A 378 -19.98 28.12 -22.90
CA TYR A 378 -20.55 26.92 -22.29
C TYR A 378 -21.02 25.96 -23.38
N SER A 379 -21.35 24.72 -23.01
CA SER A 379 -22.10 23.79 -23.85
C SER A 379 -23.60 23.79 -23.52
N ASP A 380 -24.46 23.75 -24.54
CA ASP A 380 -25.93 23.63 -24.40
C ASP A 380 -26.42 22.19 -24.19
N TYR A 381 -25.56 21.28 -23.73
CA TYR A 381 -25.97 19.92 -23.41
C TYR A 381 -26.96 19.94 -22.24
N ALA A 382 -28.17 19.43 -22.47
CA ALA A 382 -29.32 19.64 -21.57
C ALA A 382 -29.15 19.09 -20.15
N SER A 383 -28.46 17.96 -19.99
CA SER A 383 -28.38 17.22 -18.72
C SER A 383 -26.93 16.86 -18.34
N PRO A 384 -26.07 17.86 -18.08
CA PRO A 384 -24.69 17.62 -17.69
C PRO A 384 -24.63 17.06 -16.26
N GLY A 385 -23.65 16.21 -15.99
CA GLY A 385 -23.51 15.56 -14.69
C GLY A 385 -22.23 14.77 -14.56
N ILE A 386 -22.10 14.00 -13.47
CA ILE A 386 -20.87 13.24 -13.20
C ILE A 386 -20.59 12.17 -14.27
N HIS A 387 -21.65 11.57 -14.83
CA HIS A 387 -21.57 10.57 -15.90
C HIS A 387 -22.03 11.10 -17.28
N SER A 388 -22.35 12.39 -17.45
CA SER A 388 -22.97 12.90 -18.68
C SER A 388 -22.44 14.27 -19.11
N GLY A 389 -22.37 14.49 -20.42
CA GLY A 389 -21.92 15.74 -21.06
C GLY A 389 -21.32 15.50 -22.43
N ASP A 390 -21.58 16.37 -23.40
CA ASP A 390 -20.99 16.24 -24.75
C ASP A 390 -19.47 16.47 -24.73
N MET A 391 -18.99 17.51 -24.04
CA MET A 391 -17.56 17.75 -23.90
C MET A 391 -16.85 16.65 -23.09
N ARG A 392 -17.54 16.03 -22.11
CA ARG A 392 -17.04 14.86 -21.37
C ARG A 392 -16.68 13.71 -22.33
N GLU A 393 -17.61 13.34 -23.22
CA GLU A 393 -17.39 12.20 -24.12
C GLU A 393 -16.41 12.50 -25.26
N ASP A 394 -16.56 13.66 -25.89
CA ASP A 394 -15.84 13.99 -27.12
C ASP A 394 -14.44 14.56 -26.83
N ILE A 395 -14.31 15.43 -25.83
CA ILE A 395 -13.05 16.14 -25.55
C ILE A 395 -12.24 15.44 -24.47
N THR A 396 -12.83 15.20 -23.30
CA THR A 396 -12.10 14.55 -22.21
C THR A 396 -11.74 13.13 -22.61
N LYS A 397 -12.72 12.27 -22.84
CA LYS A 397 -12.48 10.85 -23.10
C LYS A 397 -11.90 10.60 -24.49
N SER A 398 -12.61 11.01 -25.55
CA SER A 398 -12.20 10.65 -26.91
C SER A 398 -10.96 11.38 -27.41
N LEU A 399 -10.88 12.71 -27.27
CA LEU A 399 -9.75 13.47 -27.79
C LEU A 399 -8.53 13.36 -26.87
N ILE A 400 -8.65 13.71 -25.58
CA ILE A 400 -7.50 13.87 -24.70
C ILE A 400 -7.03 12.54 -24.13
N GLN A 401 -7.89 11.78 -23.43
CA GLN A 401 -7.45 10.54 -22.77
C GLN A 401 -6.99 9.50 -23.80
N MET A 402 -7.83 9.21 -24.81
CA MET A 402 -7.43 8.29 -25.88
C MET A 402 -6.37 8.86 -26.81
N GLY A 403 -6.26 10.19 -26.94
CA GLY A 403 -5.17 10.82 -27.68
C GLY A 403 -3.81 10.58 -27.00
N ILE A 404 -3.72 10.79 -25.68
CA ILE A 404 -2.52 10.48 -24.90
C ILE A 404 -2.19 8.98 -25.00
N ALA A 405 -3.19 8.10 -24.83
CA ALA A 405 -2.99 6.66 -24.93
C ALA A 405 -2.44 6.26 -26.31
N ASN A 406 -3.09 6.70 -27.40
CA ASN A 406 -2.66 6.36 -28.76
C ASN A 406 -1.32 6.98 -29.17
N ALA A 407 -1.03 8.21 -28.73
CA ALA A 407 0.28 8.82 -28.91
C ALA A 407 1.38 7.95 -28.26
N ASN A 408 1.11 7.44 -27.06
CA ASN A 408 1.97 6.50 -26.36
C ASN A 408 2.04 5.11 -27.02
N TYR A 409 1.09 4.74 -27.86
CA TYR A 409 1.11 3.51 -28.67
C TYR A 409 1.71 3.68 -30.08
N GLY A 410 2.11 4.90 -30.46
CA GLY A 410 2.68 5.18 -31.78
C GLY A 410 1.64 5.27 -32.91
N VAL A 411 0.38 5.55 -32.58
CA VAL A 411 -0.67 5.80 -33.58
C VAL A 411 -0.81 7.31 -33.76
N ALA A 412 -0.63 7.83 -34.97
CA ALA A 412 -0.63 9.28 -35.24
C ALA A 412 -2.04 9.89 -35.44
N SER A 413 -3.01 9.08 -35.85
CA SER A 413 -4.39 9.52 -36.05
C SER A 413 -5.41 8.38 -36.00
N SER A 414 -6.67 8.71 -35.75
CA SER A 414 -7.79 7.74 -35.73
C SER A 414 -9.14 8.43 -35.97
N GLY A 415 -10.24 7.68 -36.02
CA GLY A 415 -11.60 8.26 -36.02
C GLY A 415 -12.01 8.87 -34.68
N ALA A 416 -13.08 9.66 -34.64
CA ALA A 416 -13.55 10.38 -33.44
C ALA A 416 -14.11 9.51 -32.30
N SER A 417 -14.24 8.19 -32.46
CA SER A 417 -14.71 7.28 -31.40
C SER A 417 -13.69 7.14 -30.26
N GLN A 418 -14.15 6.70 -29.09
CA GLN A 418 -13.28 6.34 -27.94
C GLN A 418 -12.54 5.03 -28.23
N TRP A 419 -11.62 5.05 -29.19
CA TRP A 419 -10.81 3.92 -29.60
C TRP A 419 -9.35 4.12 -29.18
N GLN A 420 -8.70 3.05 -28.72
CA GLN A 420 -7.27 2.97 -28.49
C GLN A 420 -6.68 1.70 -29.11
N ALA A 421 -5.38 1.74 -29.44
CA ALA A 421 -4.65 0.60 -29.99
C ALA A 421 -4.37 -0.51 -28.96
N ASP A 422 -4.26 -0.16 -27.67
CA ASP A 422 -4.07 -1.13 -26.58
C ASP A 422 -2.82 -2.02 -26.77
N ASN A 423 -1.73 -1.41 -27.25
CA ASN A 423 -0.52 -2.15 -27.65
C ASN A 423 0.23 -2.78 -26.46
N TYR A 424 0.11 -2.17 -25.28
CA TYR A 424 0.65 -2.62 -23.99
C TYR A 424 -0.21 -2.06 -22.84
N PRO A 425 -0.14 -2.60 -21.60
CA PRO A 425 -1.01 -2.14 -20.52
C PRO A 425 -0.75 -0.69 -20.09
N ALA A 426 -1.69 0.20 -20.40
CA ALA A 426 -1.74 1.56 -19.89
C ALA A 426 -3.18 1.98 -19.57
N ILE A 427 -3.34 2.81 -18.53
CA ILE A 427 -4.62 3.38 -18.13
C ILE A 427 -4.48 4.89 -18.05
N MET A 428 -5.19 5.60 -18.92
CA MET A 428 -5.22 7.05 -18.88
C MET A 428 -6.16 7.54 -17.77
N MET A 429 -5.60 8.17 -16.74
CA MET A 429 -6.34 8.79 -15.64
C MET A 429 -6.67 10.26 -15.93
N GLY A 430 -7.96 10.58 -15.98
CA GLY A 430 -8.46 11.93 -16.21
C GLY A 430 -9.19 12.48 -14.99
N HIS A 431 -9.05 13.78 -14.76
CA HIS A 431 -9.96 14.57 -13.94
C HIS A 431 -10.49 15.70 -14.79
N SER A 432 -11.81 15.89 -14.86
CA SER A 432 -12.35 16.95 -15.71
C SER A 432 -13.53 17.69 -15.12
N ILE A 433 -13.60 18.98 -15.46
CA ILE A 433 -14.74 19.85 -15.21
C ILE A 433 -15.09 20.54 -16.51
N GLY A 434 -16.37 20.60 -16.86
CA GLY A 434 -16.87 21.37 -17.99
C GLY A 434 -17.89 22.43 -17.58
N ARG A 435 -17.94 23.54 -18.32
CA ARG A 435 -18.99 24.55 -18.18
C ARG A 435 -20.15 24.30 -19.13
N TYR A 436 -21.35 24.17 -18.57
CA TYR A 436 -22.57 23.83 -19.30
C TYR A 436 -23.70 24.78 -18.96
N LYS A 437 -24.65 24.92 -19.88
CA LYS A 437 -25.98 25.49 -19.65
C LYS A 437 -27.00 24.37 -19.70
N ASN A 438 -27.62 24.09 -18.56
CA ASN A 438 -28.59 23.00 -18.45
C ASN A 438 -29.95 23.37 -19.09
N ASP A 439 -30.87 22.41 -19.13
CA ASP A 439 -32.25 22.56 -19.61
C ASP A 439 -33.10 23.60 -18.86
N LYS A 440 -32.71 23.97 -17.63
CA LYS A 440 -33.31 25.07 -16.86
C LYS A 440 -32.72 26.44 -17.22
N GLY A 441 -31.74 26.48 -18.10
CA GLY A 441 -31.03 27.69 -18.52
C GLY A 441 -29.97 28.17 -17.52
N GLU A 442 -29.64 27.37 -16.51
CA GLU A 442 -28.62 27.69 -15.51
C GLU A 442 -27.23 27.34 -16.05
N ILE A 443 -26.29 28.26 -15.89
CA ILE A 443 -24.89 28.06 -16.28
C ILE A 443 -24.10 27.62 -15.06
N GLY A 444 -23.42 26.48 -15.16
CA GLY A 444 -22.66 25.91 -14.06
C GLY A 444 -21.43 25.13 -14.54
N ASN A 445 -20.51 24.93 -13.60
CA ASN A 445 -19.36 24.04 -13.78
C ASN A 445 -19.73 22.67 -13.21
N TYR A 446 -19.54 21.61 -14.00
CA TYR A 446 -19.90 20.24 -13.65
C TYR A 446 -18.65 19.36 -13.67
N THR A 447 -18.34 18.73 -12.54
CA THR A 447 -17.29 17.71 -12.44
C THR A 447 -17.76 16.42 -13.08
N HIS A 448 -16.86 15.76 -13.81
CA HIS A 448 -17.09 14.44 -14.38
C HIS A 448 -16.20 13.40 -13.68
N GLY A 449 -16.70 12.20 -13.48
CA GLY A 449 -16.05 11.15 -12.70
C GLY A 449 -16.77 9.81 -12.77
N LEU A 450 -16.45 8.92 -11.84
CA LEU A 450 -17.12 7.63 -11.60
C LEU A 450 -17.32 6.83 -12.90
N SER A 451 -16.26 6.74 -13.71
CA SER A 451 -16.31 6.07 -15.00
C SER A 451 -14.95 5.59 -15.46
N GLY A 452 -14.87 4.30 -15.77
CA GLY A 452 -13.69 3.65 -16.32
C GLY A 452 -14.03 2.64 -17.40
N GLY A 453 -12.99 2.08 -18.02
CA GLY A 453 -13.09 1.11 -19.11
C GLY A 453 -12.24 1.50 -20.31
N ASN A 454 -11.92 0.52 -21.17
CA ASN A 454 -11.17 0.75 -22.41
C ASN A 454 -9.85 1.53 -22.21
N GLY A 455 -9.06 1.15 -21.20
CA GLY A 455 -7.77 1.78 -20.92
C GLY A 455 -7.85 3.23 -20.43
N MET A 456 -8.99 3.68 -19.88
CA MET A 456 -9.11 4.99 -19.24
C MET A 456 -9.94 4.94 -17.96
N VAL A 457 -9.67 5.89 -17.08
CA VAL A 457 -10.51 6.20 -15.91
C VAL A 457 -10.73 7.70 -15.83
N LEU A 458 -11.93 8.11 -15.52
CA LEU A 458 -12.32 9.50 -15.29
C LEU A 458 -12.83 9.59 -13.86
N LEU A 459 -12.10 10.33 -13.04
CA LEU A 459 -12.24 10.28 -11.58
C LEU A 459 -12.64 11.64 -11.00
N ALA A 460 -13.58 11.63 -10.06
CA ALA A 460 -13.89 12.75 -9.20
C ALA A 460 -12.96 12.80 -7.98
N ASP A 461 -12.61 11.65 -7.41
CA ASP A 461 -11.61 11.48 -6.34
C ASP A 461 -10.60 10.36 -6.62
N THR A 462 -9.44 10.45 -5.96
CA THR A 462 -8.32 9.50 -6.12
C THR A 462 -8.06 8.67 -4.87
N THR A 463 -9.00 8.65 -3.94
CA THR A 463 -8.97 7.87 -2.70
C THR A 463 -10.30 7.16 -2.53
N GLY A 464 -10.34 6.14 -1.68
CA GLY A 464 -11.51 5.32 -1.48
C GLY A 464 -11.80 4.39 -2.67
N ASN A 465 -13.06 3.98 -2.79
CA ASN A 465 -13.44 2.95 -3.75
C ASN A 465 -13.39 3.39 -5.21
N GLU A 466 -13.66 4.66 -5.52
CA GLU A 466 -13.79 5.14 -6.91
C GLU A 466 -12.58 4.76 -7.77
N VAL A 467 -11.37 5.19 -7.40
CA VAL A 467 -10.18 4.92 -8.23
C VAL A 467 -9.90 3.42 -8.40
N THR A 468 -10.11 2.63 -7.34
CA THR A 468 -9.87 1.18 -7.40
C THR A 468 -10.92 0.50 -8.30
N HIS A 469 -12.17 0.92 -8.20
CA HIS A 469 -13.30 0.45 -9.01
C HIS A 469 -13.11 0.79 -10.50
N GLU A 470 -12.80 2.05 -10.81
CA GLU A 470 -12.67 2.47 -12.21
C GLU A 470 -11.42 1.87 -12.87
N ILE A 471 -10.30 1.72 -12.14
CA ILE A 471 -9.14 0.97 -12.65
C ILE A 471 -9.51 -0.49 -12.88
N GLY A 472 -10.32 -1.10 -12.01
CA GLY A 472 -10.92 -2.41 -12.25
C GLY A 472 -11.64 -2.48 -13.59
N HIS A 473 -12.52 -1.52 -13.90
CA HIS A 473 -13.18 -1.45 -15.21
C HIS A 473 -12.20 -1.31 -16.38
N ALA A 474 -11.16 -0.49 -16.23
CA ALA A 474 -10.12 -0.33 -17.25
C ALA A 474 -9.31 -1.61 -17.47
N LEU A 475 -9.24 -2.49 -16.46
CA LEU A 475 -8.66 -3.84 -16.52
C LEU A 475 -9.70 -4.94 -16.81
N SER A 476 -10.76 -4.58 -17.54
CA SER A 476 -11.80 -5.49 -18.05
C SER A 476 -12.73 -6.12 -16.99
N MET A 477 -12.85 -5.51 -15.80
CA MET A 477 -13.84 -5.94 -14.80
C MET A 477 -15.22 -5.34 -15.07
N GLY A 478 -16.28 -6.09 -14.73
CA GLY A 478 -17.65 -5.59 -14.63
C GLY A 478 -18.07 -5.38 -13.17
N HIS A 479 -19.28 -4.86 -12.93
CA HIS A 479 -19.84 -4.83 -11.58
C HIS A 479 -20.16 -6.24 -11.08
N TYR A 480 -19.98 -6.47 -9.78
CA TYR A 480 -20.25 -7.75 -9.10
C TYR A 480 -19.71 -8.96 -9.88
N PRO A 481 -18.40 -9.02 -10.16
CA PRO A 481 -17.81 -10.07 -10.97
C PRO A 481 -18.10 -11.43 -10.34
N GLY A 482 -18.75 -12.32 -11.10
CA GLY A 482 -19.14 -13.65 -10.59
C GLY A 482 -20.36 -13.66 -9.67
N GLY A 483 -21.10 -12.56 -9.56
CA GLY A 483 -22.24 -12.42 -8.66
C GLY A 483 -21.85 -12.07 -7.22
N TYR A 484 -22.86 -11.85 -6.37
CA TYR A 484 -22.65 -11.37 -4.99
C TYR A 484 -21.74 -12.27 -4.15
N ALA A 485 -21.77 -13.60 -4.36
CA ALA A 485 -20.91 -14.55 -3.65
C ALA A 485 -19.41 -14.36 -3.90
N ASN A 486 -19.02 -13.83 -5.07
CA ASN A 486 -17.63 -13.58 -5.44
C ASN A 486 -17.22 -12.11 -5.26
N ALA A 487 -18.21 -11.22 -5.11
CA ALA A 487 -18.03 -9.79 -4.86
C ALA A 487 -18.06 -9.41 -3.36
N THR A 488 -18.12 -10.41 -2.47
CA THR A 488 -17.94 -10.26 -1.02
C THR A 488 -16.73 -11.06 -0.56
N HIS A 489 -16.02 -10.58 0.46
CA HIS A 489 -14.99 -11.38 1.09
C HIS A 489 -15.59 -12.48 1.98
N GLY A 490 -14.76 -13.46 2.34
CA GLY A 490 -15.14 -14.60 3.15
C GLY A 490 -13.90 -15.25 3.77
N ALA A 491 -14.11 -16.32 4.54
CA ALA A 491 -13.02 -17.05 5.20
C ALA A 491 -11.96 -17.54 4.20
N THR A 492 -12.36 -17.88 2.98
CA THR A 492 -11.48 -18.46 1.94
C THR A 492 -11.01 -17.47 0.88
N THR A 493 -11.42 -16.19 0.94
CA THR A 493 -11.09 -15.22 -0.11
C THR A 493 -9.73 -14.53 0.07
N GLY A 494 -8.95 -14.97 1.06
CA GLY A 494 -7.57 -14.53 1.30
C GLY A 494 -7.45 -13.14 1.91
N TRP A 495 -6.27 -12.88 2.48
CA TRP A 495 -5.80 -11.55 2.91
C TRP A 495 -4.69 -11.10 1.97
N GLY A 496 -4.43 -9.78 1.93
CA GLY A 496 -3.27 -9.21 1.24
C GLY A 496 -2.09 -8.99 2.20
N TYR A 497 -0.95 -8.64 1.62
CA TYR A 497 0.26 -8.20 2.31
C TYR A 497 0.63 -6.81 1.80
N ASP A 498 0.58 -5.82 2.68
CA ASP A 498 1.06 -4.47 2.39
C ASP A 498 2.57 -4.43 2.62
N ALA A 499 3.35 -4.60 1.54
CA ALA A 499 4.81 -4.52 1.57
C ALA A 499 5.32 -3.10 1.92
N TYR A 500 4.54 -2.06 1.62
CA TYR A 500 4.91 -0.68 1.91
C TYR A 500 4.77 -0.37 3.40
N ARG A 501 3.70 -0.87 4.04
CA ARG A 501 3.38 -0.60 5.44
C ARG A 501 3.74 -1.74 6.39
N GLY A 502 4.09 -2.92 5.90
CA GLY A 502 4.42 -4.10 6.72
C GLY A 502 3.26 -4.56 7.59
N TYR A 503 2.05 -4.60 7.04
CA TYR A 503 0.85 -5.13 7.68
C TYR A 503 0.21 -6.17 6.77
N MET A 504 -0.57 -7.05 7.38
CA MET A 504 -1.56 -7.83 6.64
C MET A 504 -2.73 -6.92 6.27
N ALA A 505 -3.13 -6.95 5.01
CA ALA A 505 -4.37 -6.32 4.57
C ALA A 505 -5.52 -7.29 4.82
N ASP A 506 -6.22 -7.12 5.93
CA ASP A 506 -7.32 -8.02 6.28
C ASP A 506 -8.57 -7.79 5.43
N ASN A 507 -9.43 -8.80 5.43
CA ASN A 507 -10.67 -8.78 4.66
C ASN A 507 -11.91 -8.63 5.54
N LEU A 508 -11.73 -8.20 6.80
CA LEU A 508 -12.79 -8.04 7.77
C LEU A 508 -13.33 -6.61 7.77
N ASN A 509 -14.58 -6.48 8.21
CA ASN A 509 -15.21 -5.20 8.48
C ASN A 509 -15.21 -4.97 10.00
N TRP A 510 -14.34 -4.08 10.46
CA TRP A 510 -14.17 -3.68 11.85
C TRP A 510 -15.17 -2.60 12.29
N TRP A 511 -15.73 -1.80 11.39
CA TRP A 511 -16.72 -0.76 11.75
C TRP A 511 -18.09 -1.35 12.06
N SER A 512 -18.52 -2.35 11.30
CA SER A 512 -19.85 -2.96 11.38
C SER A 512 -19.81 -4.24 12.20
N ASN A 513 -20.25 -4.16 13.46
CA ASN A 513 -20.49 -5.37 14.26
C ASN A 513 -21.75 -6.07 13.76
N VAL A 514 -21.61 -7.33 13.36
CA VAL A 514 -22.71 -8.18 12.89
C VAL A 514 -23.06 -9.21 13.97
N ASN A 515 -24.32 -9.62 14.07
CA ASN A 515 -24.73 -10.63 15.04
C ASN A 515 -25.36 -11.81 14.31
N GLY A 516 -24.51 -12.75 13.88
CA GLY A 516 -24.91 -13.85 13.01
C GLY A 516 -24.93 -13.47 11.52
N GLU A 517 -25.58 -14.30 10.71
CA GLU A 517 -25.65 -14.11 9.26
C GLU A 517 -26.26 -12.75 8.89
N TYR A 518 -25.68 -12.10 7.89
CA TYR A 518 -26.14 -10.80 7.40
C TYR A 518 -26.32 -10.82 5.87
N GLY A 519 -27.21 -9.97 5.37
CA GLY A 519 -27.51 -9.91 3.94
C GLY A 519 -26.47 -9.08 3.16
N TYR A 520 -26.07 -9.58 1.99
CA TYR A 520 -25.32 -8.84 0.99
C TYR A 520 -25.93 -9.10 -0.39
N GLY A 521 -26.60 -8.10 -0.96
CA GLY A 521 -27.39 -8.29 -2.19
C GLY A 521 -28.50 -9.33 -1.97
N ASP A 522 -28.45 -10.42 -2.73
CA ASP A 522 -29.41 -11.53 -2.67
C ASP A 522 -28.91 -12.77 -1.89
N ILE A 523 -27.73 -12.70 -1.26
CA ILE A 523 -27.15 -13.78 -0.45
C ILE A 523 -27.10 -13.45 1.04
N MET A 524 -27.00 -14.50 1.86
CA MET A 524 -26.65 -14.41 3.28
C MET A 524 -25.19 -14.77 3.46
N VAL A 525 -24.44 -13.92 4.17
CA VAL A 525 -23.03 -14.11 4.48
C VAL A 525 -22.90 -14.53 5.93
N THR A 526 -22.21 -15.65 6.16
CA THR A 526 -21.86 -16.09 7.51
C THR A 526 -20.59 -15.35 7.97
N PRO A 527 -20.64 -14.57 9.06
CA PRO A 527 -19.46 -13.85 9.55
C PRO A 527 -18.39 -14.79 10.10
N TYR A 528 -17.14 -14.32 10.14
CA TYR A 528 -16.10 -14.97 10.93
C TYR A 528 -16.46 -14.88 12.42
N LYS A 529 -16.30 -15.98 13.18
CA LYS A 529 -16.51 -16.05 14.65
C LYS A 529 -17.74 -15.27 15.19
N THR A 530 -18.86 -15.31 14.47
CA THR A 530 -20.16 -14.67 14.79
C THR A 530 -20.23 -13.14 14.67
N TYR A 531 -19.17 -12.41 15.02
CA TYR A 531 -19.19 -10.94 15.17
C TYR A 531 -18.32 -10.15 14.17
N TYR A 532 -17.68 -10.83 13.23
CA TYR A 532 -16.73 -10.22 12.30
C TYR A 532 -17.30 -10.34 10.89
N GLY A 533 -17.90 -9.25 10.41
CA GLY A 533 -18.34 -9.14 9.02
C GLY A 533 -17.14 -9.09 8.07
N TYR A 534 -17.39 -9.29 6.79
CA TYR A 534 -16.40 -9.21 5.72
C TYR A 534 -16.53 -7.91 4.93
N GLY A 535 -15.40 -7.44 4.40
CA GLY A 535 -15.36 -6.39 3.39
C GLY A 535 -15.99 -6.81 2.07
N THR A 536 -16.11 -5.86 1.15
CA THR A 536 -16.69 -6.08 -0.19
C THR A 536 -15.68 -5.78 -1.27
N ASP A 537 -15.80 -6.49 -2.39
CA ASP A 537 -14.96 -6.25 -3.56
C ASP A 537 -15.13 -4.81 -4.07
N PRO A 538 -14.08 -4.14 -4.60
CA PRO A 538 -14.20 -2.81 -5.18
C PRO A 538 -15.31 -2.70 -6.22
N MET A 539 -15.51 -3.75 -7.03
CA MET A 539 -16.55 -3.87 -8.05
C MET A 539 -17.94 -4.22 -7.50
N GLY A 540 -18.03 -4.51 -6.20
CA GLY A 540 -19.25 -4.82 -5.44
C GLY A 540 -19.63 -3.76 -4.41
N GLY A 541 -19.21 -2.51 -4.63
CA GLY A 541 -19.43 -1.39 -3.70
C GLY A 541 -18.39 -1.33 -2.58
N GLY A 542 -17.12 -1.58 -2.93
CA GLY A 542 -16.00 -1.75 -2.01
C GLY A 542 -16.04 -0.88 -0.76
N GLY A 543 -16.08 -1.57 0.38
CA GLY A 543 -15.81 -1.02 1.70
C GLY A 543 -14.50 -1.59 2.23
N PHE A 544 -13.70 -0.76 2.91
CA PHE A 544 -12.43 -1.15 3.50
C PHE A 544 -12.26 -0.50 4.86
N ASP A 545 -11.76 -1.28 5.80
CA ASP A 545 -11.57 -0.88 7.19
C ASP A 545 -10.09 -0.95 7.53
N SER A 546 -9.28 -0.20 6.78
CA SER A 546 -7.82 -0.22 6.85
C SER A 546 -7.23 1.06 7.45
N SER A 547 -6.34 0.93 8.43
CA SER A 547 -5.60 2.03 9.08
C SER A 547 -4.39 2.48 8.28
N THR A 548 -3.95 1.67 7.31
CA THR A 548 -2.67 1.90 6.61
C THR A 548 -2.81 2.16 5.11
N SER A 549 -4.02 2.04 4.56
CA SER A 549 -4.31 2.20 3.14
C SER A 549 -5.66 2.83 2.88
N ASN A 550 -5.70 3.70 1.86
CA ASN A 550 -6.88 4.44 1.40
C ASN A 550 -7.70 3.71 0.33
N TYR A 551 -7.42 2.43 0.07
CA TYR A 551 -7.98 1.69 -1.07
C TYR A 551 -8.51 0.32 -0.66
N PRO A 552 -9.68 -0.11 -1.17
CA PRO A 552 -10.23 -1.43 -0.86
C PRO A 552 -9.46 -2.57 -1.51
N LEU A 553 -9.50 -3.72 -0.85
CA LEU A 553 -8.90 -4.98 -1.29
C LEU A 553 -9.84 -5.70 -2.26
N PHE A 554 -9.31 -6.20 -3.39
CA PHE A 554 -10.06 -7.09 -4.27
C PHE A 554 -10.23 -8.49 -3.68
N THR A 555 -11.32 -9.18 -4.00
CA THR A 555 -11.41 -10.61 -3.71
C THR A 555 -10.45 -11.40 -4.59
N GLY A 556 -10.02 -12.59 -4.16
CA GLY A 556 -9.19 -13.48 -4.98
C GLY A 556 -9.79 -13.76 -6.37
N TYR A 557 -11.13 -13.83 -6.46
CA TYR A 557 -11.87 -14.01 -7.70
C TYR A 557 -11.64 -12.84 -8.68
N SER A 558 -11.72 -11.60 -8.20
CA SER A 558 -11.47 -10.41 -9.02
C SER A 558 -9.99 -10.28 -9.38
N SER A 559 -9.08 -10.51 -8.44
CA SER A 559 -7.65 -10.45 -8.71
C SER A 559 -7.21 -11.44 -9.78
N LYS A 560 -7.73 -12.67 -9.78
CA LYS A 560 -7.49 -13.67 -10.83
C LYS A 560 -7.86 -13.15 -12.23
N ARG A 561 -9.01 -12.48 -12.36
CA ARG A 561 -9.51 -11.95 -13.64
C ARG A 561 -8.67 -10.79 -14.16
N ILE A 562 -8.28 -9.89 -13.26
CA ILE A 562 -7.34 -8.81 -13.58
C ILE A 562 -6.01 -9.41 -14.05
N GLN A 563 -5.49 -10.42 -13.34
CA GLN A 563 -4.25 -11.10 -13.72
C GLN A 563 -4.35 -11.75 -15.11
N HIS A 564 -5.43 -12.50 -15.41
CA HIS A 564 -5.64 -13.08 -16.75
C HIS A 564 -5.76 -12.02 -17.86
N TYR A 565 -6.40 -10.88 -17.57
CA TYR A 565 -6.45 -9.77 -18.53
C TYR A 565 -5.03 -9.28 -18.85
N LEU A 566 -4.19 -9.10 -17.84
CA LEU A 566 -2.80 -8.66 -18.00
C LEU A 566 -1.94 -9.68 -18.75
N GLU A 567 -2.11 -10.98 -18.47
CA GLU A 567 -1.40 -12.07 -19.16
C GLU A 567 -1.70 -12.11 -20.68
N SER A 568 -2.83 -11.56 -21.12
CA SER A 568 -3.18 -11.50 -22.55
C SER A 568 -2.46 -10.38 -23.32
N LYS A 569 -1.73 -9.51 -22.62
CA LYS A 569 -1.12 -8.31 -23.21
C LYS A 569 0.35 -8.54 -23.57
N ASP A 570 0.80 -7.78 -24.57
CA ASP A 570 2.22 -7.62 -24.82
C ASP A 570 2.78 -6.49 -23.95
N TYR A 571 4.06 -6.56 -23.63
CA TYR A 571 4.76 -5.59 -22.82
C TYR A 571 5.89 -4.96 -23.62
N LEU A 572 6.16 -3.67 -23.37
CA LEU A 572 7.31 -3.00 -23.97
C LEU A 572 8.61 -3.64 -23.50
N ASP A 573 9.45 -4.02 -24.47
CA ASP A 573 10.78 -4.56 -24.25
C ASP A 573 11.74 -3.99 -25.29
N MET A 574 12.50 -2.97 -24.86
CA MET A 574 13.41 -2.25 -25.74
C MET A 574 14.64 -3.08 -26.16
N THR A 575 14.89 -4.20 -25.49
CA THR A 575 16.04 -5.09 -25.77
C THR A 575 15.80 -5.99 -26.97
N VAL A 576 14.55 -6.23 -27.35
CA VAL A 576 14.17 -7.08 -28.50
C VAL A 576 13.90 -6.26 -29.75
N ALA A 577 14.00 -6.90 -30.93
CA ALA A 577 13.89 -6.21 -32.22
C ALA A 577 12.49 -5.61 -32.46
N SER A 578 11.43 -6.31 -32.06
CA SER A 578 10.04 -5.87 -32.20
C SER A 578 9.69 -4.72 -31.25
N GLY A 579 10.41 -4.56 -30.13
CA GLY A 579 10.05 -3.65 -29.05
C GLY A 579 9.02 -4.24 -28.07
N TYR A 580 8.59 -5.49 -28.27
CA TYR A 580 7.52 -6.12 -27.47
C TYR A 580 7.84 -7.57 -27.12
N SER A 581 7.46 -7.95 -25.90
CA SER A 581 7.52 -9.32 -25.40
C SER A 581 6.14 -9.76 -24.89
N HIS A 582 5.84 -11.06 -24.98
CA HIS A 582 4.57 -11.66 -24.60
C HIS A 582 4.76 -12.72 -23.51
N TRP A 583 3.79 -12.89 -22.62
CA TRP A 583 3.86 -13.90 -21.58
C TRP A 583 3.62 -15.31 -22.12
N ASN A 584 4.62 -16.16 -22.02
CA ASN A 584 4.46 -17.60 -22.25
C ASN A 584 4.13 -18.27 -20.91
N ALA A 585 2.87 -18.65 -20.72
CA ALA A 585 2.41 -19.27 -19.47
C ALA A 585 2.93 -20.71 -19.26
N VAL A 586 3.38 -21.40 -20.31
CA VAL A 586 3.96 -22.74 -20.20
C VAL A 586 5.37 -22.65 -19.64
N ASP A 587 6.17 -21.78 -20.23
CA ASP A 587 7.55 -21.56 -19.82
C ASP A 587 7.66 -20.53 -18.67
N GLN A 588 6.55 -19.91 -18.26
CA GLN A 588 6.46 -18.92 -17.20
C GLN A 588 7.48 -17.77 -17.32
N GLN A 589 7.65 -17.25 -18.53
CA GLN A 589 8.59 -16.18 -18.87
C GLN A 589 8.05 -15.26 -19.97
N LEU A 590 8.61 -14.06 -20.09
CA LEU A 590 8.35 -13.16 -21.22
C LEU A 590 9.23 -13.55 -22.41
N GLU A 591 8.63 -13.70 -23.58
CA GLU A 591 9.31 -14.09 -24.82
C GLU A 591 9.15 -13.03 -25.91
N PRO A 592 10.16 -12.81 -26.78
CA PRO A 592 10.08 -11.80 -27.83
C PRO A 592 8.94 -12.06 -28.81
N VAL A 593 8.14 -11.02 -29.11
CA VAL A 593 7.16 -11.08 -30.20
C VAL A 593 7.89 -11.05 -31.54
N THR A 594 7.79 -12.12 -32.35
CA THR A 594 8.57 -12.28 -33.60
C THR A 594 7.95 -11.57 -34.81
N THR A 595 6.65 -11.28 -34.79
CA THR A 595 5.94 -10.64 -35.90
C THR A 595 4.88 -9.68 -35.35
N THR A 596 4.99 -8.40 -35.68
CA THR A 596 4.09 -7.36 -35.19
C THR A 596 3.97 -6.20 -36.17
N THR A 597 2.82 -5.56 -36.20
CA THR A 597 2.61 -4.26 -36.87
C THR A 597 2.75 -3.07 -35.93
N LYS A 598 2.99 -3.33 -34.62
CA LYS A 598 3.21 -2.31 -33.61
C LYS A 598 4.55 -1.64 -33.86
N LEU A 599 4.61 -0.31 -33.70
CA LEU A 599 5.88 0.41 -33.80
C LEU A 599 6.67 0.22 -32.51
N LYS A 600 7.99 0.05 -32.64
CA LYS A 600 8.90 0.12 -31.49
C LYS A 600 9.17 1.59 -31.15
N PRO A 601 9.04 2.01 -29.87
CA PRO A 601 9.46 3.36 -29.48
C PRO A 601 10.92 3.62 -29.82
N VAL A 602 11.26 4.82 -30.27
CA VAL A 602 12.67 5.26 -30.37
C VAL A 602 13.20 5.77 -29.03
N GLN A 603 12.31 6.29 -28.17
CA GLN A 603 12.57 6.68 -26.79
C GLN A 603 11.37 6.31 -25.92
N GLN A 604 11.63 5.83 -24.71
CA GLN A 604 10.62 5.45 -23.72
C GLN A 604 10.79 6.25 -22.43
N GLY A 605 9.69 6.66 -21.82
CA GLY A 605 9.67 7.28 -20.51
C GLY A 605 10.31 8.68 -20.45
N VAL A 606 10.28 9.42 -21.57
CA VAL A 606 10.86 10.77 -21.67
C VAL A 606 9.81 11.85 -21.48
N ASP A 607 10.24 13.09 -21.18
CA ASP A 607 9.36 14.25 -21.20
C ASP A 607 8.80 14.47 -22.62
N VAL A 608 7.48 14.48 -22.75
CA VAL A 608 6.79 14.60 -24.04
C VAL A 608 5.96 15.87 -24.15
N MET A 609 5.91 16.40 -25.36
CA MET A 609 4.87 17.31 -25.84
C MET A 609 3.90 16.49 -26.71
N THR A 610 2.71 16.20 -26.19
CA THR A 610 1.68 15.47 -26.92
C THR A 610 0.80 16.45 -27.68
N VAL A 611 0.75 16.28 -28.99
CA VAL A 611 -0.13 17.03 -29.90
C VAL A 611 -1.44 16.28 -29.99
N VAL A 612 -2.57 16.98 -29.80
CA VAL A 612 -3.92 16.43 -30.03
C VAL A 612 -4.77 17.42 -30.80
N GLY A 613 -5.72 16.92 -31.59
CA GLY A 613 -6.69 17.77 -32.28
C GLY A 613 -7.65 17.01 -33.16
N PHE A 614 -8.55 17.75 -33.81
CA PHE A 614 -9.41 17.22 -34.86
C PHE A 614 -9.01 17.79 -36.22
N TYR A 615 -9.05 16.98 -37.26
CA TYR A 615 -8.86 17.42 -38.63
C TYR A 615 -9.83 16.70 -39.56
N ASP A 616 -10.27 17.40 -40.60
CA ASP A 616 -11.26 16.88 -41.53
C ASP A 616 -10.68 16.72 -42.95
N PRO A 617 -10.43 15.48 -43.41
CA PRO A 617 -10.00 15.23 -44.77
C PRO A 617 -10.99 15.70 -45.85
N LEU A 618 -12.28 15.85 -45.50
CA LEU A 618 -13.30 16.33 -46.44
C LEU A 618 -13.44 17.85 -46.47
N LEU A 619 -12.70 18.58 -45.63
CA LEU A 619 -12.69 20.06 -45.61
C LEU A 619 -14.07 20.70 -45.34
N THR A 620 -14.97 19.98 -44.66
CA THR A 620 -16.35 20.45 -44.36
C THR A 620 -16.55 20.80 -42.89
N ASN A 621 -15.90 20.08 -41.97
CA ASN A 621 -15.91 20.37 -40.54
C ASN A 621 -14.70 21.23 -40.17
N THR A 622 -14.85 22.03 -39.12
CA THR A 622 -13.74 22.81 -38.55
C THR A 622 -12.64 21.87 -38.07
N SER A 623 -11.44 22.04 -38.61
CA SER A 623 -10.21 21.42 -38.08
C SER A 623 -9.60 22.30 -36.99
N TYR A 624 -9.03 21.70 -35.96
CA TYR A 624 -8.47 22.42 -34.83
C TYR A 624 -7.42 21.59 -34.06
N ILE A 625 -6.21 22.12 -33.96
CA ILE A 625 -5.10 21.63 -33.15
C ILE A 625 -5.16 22.34 -31.79
N TYR A 626 -5.33 21.54 -30.75
CA TYR A 626 -5.42 22.03 -29.39
C TYR A 626 -4.07 22.52 -28.86
N PRO A 627 -4.03 23.28 -27.75
CA PRO A 627 -2.79 23.50 -27.02
C PRO A 627 -2.11 22.15 -26.72
N ALA A 628 -0.78 22.11 -26.83
CA ALA A 628 -0.03 20.90 -26.51
C ALA A 628 -0.20 20.48 -25.05
N LEU A 629 -0.20 19.17 -24.84
CA LEU A 629 -0.19 18.56 -23.51
C LEU A 629 1.27 18.23 -23.15
N TYR A 630 1.70 18.49 -21.93
CA TYR A 630 3.08 18.26 -21.50
C TYR A 630 3.10 17.18 -20.43
N GLY A 631 3.73 16.03 -20.72
CA GLY A 631 3.80 14.87 -19.82
C GLY A 631 5.23 14.59 -19.35
N SER A 632 5.39 14.09 -18.11
CA SER A 632 6.70 13.73 -17.53
C SER A 632 7.23 12.37 -17.96
N SER A 633 6.41 11.55 -18.64
CA SER A 633 6.80 10.25 -19.16
C SER A 633 5.86 9.86 -20.30
N GLY A 634 6.44 9.62 -21.47
CA GLY A 634 5.74 9.11 -22.64
C GLY A 634 6.71 8.47 -23.63
N ASN A 635 6.14 7.84 -24.66
CA ASN A 635 6.88 7.14 -25.69
C ASN A 635 6.91 7.95 -26.99
N VAL A 636 8.10 8.05 -27.60
CA VAL A 636 8.31 8.75 -28.87
C VAL A 636 8.62 7.71 -29.94
N TYR A 637 8.08 7.89 -31.13
CA TYR A 637 8.16 6.93 -32.24
C TYR A 637 8.72 7.58 -33.50
N ASP A 638 9.31 6.75 -34.35
CA ASP A 638 9.52 7.09 -35.76
C ASP A 638 8.22 6.80 -36.50
N LEU A 639 7.38 7.83 -36.64
CA LEU A 639 6.05 7.71 -37.24
C LEU A 639 6.15 7.66 -38.78
N PRO A 640 5.30 6.87 -39.45
CA PRO A 640 5.38 6.69 -40.89
C PRO A 640 5.16 8.00 -41.67
N GLN A 641 5.88 8.14 -42.77
CA GLN A 641 5.67 9.21 -43.76
C GLN A 641 4.32 9.04 -44.47
N PRO A 642 3.68 10.14 -44.92
CA PRO A 642 2.44 10.05 -45.69
C PRO A 642 2.63 9.37 -47.04
N VAL A 643 1.60 8.64 -47.47
CA VAL A 643 1.46 8.12 -48.85
C VAL A 643 0.36 8.89 -49.60
N ALA A 644 0.27 8.74 -50.92
CA ALA A 644 -0.73 9.47 -51.69
C ALA A 644 -2.16 9.28 -51.19
N GLY A 645 -2.91 10.39 -51.14
CA GLY A 645 -4.28 10.43 -50.65
C GLY A 645 -4.40 10.58 -49.12
N GLN A 646 -3.30 10.52 -48.37
CA GLN A 646 -3.30 10.80 -46.92
C GLN A 646 -3.19 12.30 -46.62
N CYS A 647 -3.74 12.72 -45.48
CA CYS A 647 -3.38 13.99 -44.85
C CYS A 647 -2.03 13.83 -44.13
N TRP A 648 -1.37 14.92 -43.75
CA TRP A 648 -0.12 14.87 -42.99
C TRP A 648 0.02 16.02 -42.00
N ALA A 649 0.84 15.80 -40.97
CA ALA A 649 1.29 16.83 -40.05
C ALA A 649 2.77 17.12 -40.28
N THR A 650 3.11 18.40 -40.48
CA THR A 650 4.48 18.88 -40.54
C THR A 650 4.83 19.54 -39.21
N VAL A 651 5.80 18.96 -38.51
CA VAL A 651 6.35 19.47 -37.25
C VAL A 651 7.64 20.21 -37.54
N THR A 652 7.77 21.46 -37.08
CA THR A 652 9.02 22.21 -37.13
C THR A 652 9.59 22.37 -35.72
N TYR A 653 10.88 22.07 -35.57
CA TYR A 653 11.60 22.13 -34.30
C TYR A 653 12.43 23.41 -34.17
N GLY A 654 12.94 23.69 -32.97
CA GLY A 654 13.74 24.89 -32.68
C GLY A 654 15.07 25.00 -33.42
N ASP A 655 15.58 23.88 -33.96
CA ASP A 655 16.74 23.85 -34.85
C ASP A 655 16.38 24.04 -36.34
N ASN A 656 15.10 24.27 -36.64
CA ASN A 656 14.49 24.32 -37.97
C ASN A 656 14.49 22.97 -38.73
N SER A 657 14.76 21.85 -38.06
CA SER A 657 14.47 20.54 -38.65
C SER A 657 12.96 20.33 -38.77
N GLU A 658 12.55 19.56 -39.77
CA GLU A 658 11.15 19.20 -40.00
C GLU A 658 10.96 17.69 -39.89
N GLN A 659 9.83 17.29 -39.30
CA GLN A 659 9.34 15.92 -39.35
C GLN A 659 7.93 15.94 -39.97
N ILE A 660 7.74 15.15 -41.03
CA ILE A 660 6.44 14.96 -41.67
C ILE A 660 5.85 13.63 -41.18
N ILE A 661 4.58 13.63 -40.77
CA ILE A 661 3.89 12.49 -40.18
C ILE A 661 2.62 12.21 -40.99
N GLY A 662 2.45 10.98 -41.47
CA GLY A 662 1.25 10.55 -42.19
C GLY A 662 0.03 10.44 -41.27
N LEU A 663 -1.11 10.92 -41.76
CA LEU A 663 -2.42 10.87 -41.09
C LEU A 663 -3.47 10.22 -42.00
N GLU A 664 -4.58 9.77 -41.43
CA GLU A 664 -5.69 9.18 -42.19
C GLU A 664 -6.32 10.16 -43.19
N GLY A 665 -6.26 9.82 -44.48
CA GLY A 665 -6.78 10.63 -45.60
C GLY A 665 -8.28 10.55 -45.85
N SER A 666 -9.01 9.74 -45.07
CA SER A 666 -10.45 9.57 -45.20
C SER A 666 -11.11 9.64 -43.83
N ARG A 667 -12.33 10.18 -43.74
CA ARG A 667 -13.10 10.15 -42.50
C ARG A 667 -13.39 8.71 -42.11
N LYS A 668 -13.08 8.35 -40.86
CA LYS A 668 -13.48 7.03 -40.32
C LYS A 668 -14.96 6.97 -39.93
N ASN A 669 -15.55 8.11 -39.58
CA ASN A 669 -16.95 8.23 -39.17
C ASN A 669 -17.66 9.28 -40.03
N ASN A 670 -18.84 8.94 -40.54
CA ASN A 670 -19.63 9.90 -41.33
C ASN A 670 -20.08 11.07 -40.43
N GLY A 671 -19.84 12.31 -40.89
CA GLY A 671 -20.20 13.54 -40.18
C GLY A 671 -19.23 14.00 -39.08
N ALA A 672 -18.17 13.24 -38.77
CA ALA A 672 -17.18 13.62 -37.76
C ALA A 672 -15.77 13.68 -38.34
N SER A 673 -14.98 14.65 -37.86
CA SER A 673 -13.55 14.80 -38.14
C SER A 673 -12.75 13.62 -37.58
N ASN A 674 -11.59 13.34 -38.16
CA ASN A 674 -10.62 12.44 -37.55
C ASN A 674 -9.90 13.17 -36.41
N LYS A 675 -9.30 12.40 -35.49
CA LYS A 675 -8.39 12.93 -34.47
C LYS A 675 -6.94 12.71 -34.87
N LEU A 676 -6.08 13.68 -34.57
CA LEU A 676 -4.63 13.51 -34.56
C LEU A 676 -4.14 13.39 -33.11
N HIS A 677 -3.13 12.56 -32.90
CA HIS A 677 -2.49 12.38 -31.60
C HIS A 677 -1.07 11.81 -31.77
N PHE A 678 -0.05 12.50 -31.26
CA PHE A 678 1.32 11.96 -31.28
C PHE A 678 2.21 12.65 -30.25
N ASN A 679 3.21 11.93 -29.75
CA ASN A 679 4.21 12.44 -28.83
C ASN A 679 5.42 12.95 -29.57
N LEU A 680 5.88 14.14 -29.17
CA LEU A 680 7.15 14.72 -29.58
C LEU A 680 8.05 14.81 -28.35
N ALA A 681 9.33 14.48 -28.49
CA ALA A 681 10.29 14.66 -27.40
C ALA A 681 10.39 16.16 -27.06
N ARG A 682 10.17 16.52 -25.79
CA ARG A 682 10.12 17.92 -25.36
C ARG A 682 11.46 18.63 -25.54
N ASP A 683 12.56 17.91 -25.36
CA ASP A 683 13.94 18.39 -25.49
C ASP A 683 14.32 18.81 -26.92
N ARG A 684 13.64 18.27 -27.95
CA ARG A 684 13.77 18.71 -29.34
C ARG A 684 13.13 20.07 -29.62
N ALA A 685 12.45 20.66 -28.62
CA ALA A 685 11.80 21.96 -28.69
C ALA A 685 10.87 22.13 -29.92
N PRO A 686 9.77 21.35 -30.02
CA PRO A 686 8.80 21.53 -31.09
C PRO A 686 8.17 22.92 -31.05
N GLN A 687 8.09 23.60 -32.19
CA GLN A 687 7.61 24.99 -32.29
C GLN A 687 6.28 25.10 -33.02
N THR A 688 6.12 24.40 -34.14
CA THR A 688 4.91 24.49 -34.95
C THR A 688 4.44 23.13 -35.43
N VAL A 689 3.13 22.96 -35.54
CA VAL A 689 2.48 21.86 -36.24
C VAL A 689 1.54 22.45 -37.28
N VAL A 690 1.70 22.04 -38.53
CA VAL A 690 0.81 22.36 -39.64
C VAL A 690 0.15 21.06 -40.08
N VAL A 691 -1.18 21.02 -40.14
CA VAL A 691 -1.90 19.87 -40.70
C VAL A 691 -2.40 20.25 -42.08
N GLU A 692 -2.09 19.40 -43.05
CA GLU A 692 -2.46 19.56 -44.45
C GLU A 692 -3.15 18.31 -44.97
N CYS A 693 -4.05 18.50 -45.93
CA CYS A 693 -4.71 17.42 -46.65
C CYS A 693 -4.55 17.63 -48.17
N PRO A 694 -4.67 16.55 -48.97
CA PRO A 694 -4.64 16.64 -50.42
C PRO A 694 -5.69 17.63 -50.94
N GLN A 695 -5.30 18.50 -51.86
CA GLN A 695 -6.26 19.41 -52.51
C GLN A 695 -7.20 18.65 -53.45
N ILE A 696 -6.69 17.59 -54.09
CA ILE A 696 -7.43 16.69 -54.97
C ILE A 696 -7.41 15.30 -54.36
N SER A 697 -8.56 14.63 -54.31
CA SER A 697 -8.62 13.26 -53.79
C SER A 697 -7.99 12.27 -54.78
N LEU A 698 -7.34 11.22 -54.26
CA LEU A 698 -6.78 10.16 -55.12
C LEU A 698 -7.87 9.46 -55.95
N GLU A 699 -9.09 9.35 -55.41
CA GLU A 699 -10.26 8.87 -56.14
C GLU A 699 -10.55 9.72 -57.39
N THR A 700 -10.46 11.05 -57.29
CA THR A 700 -10.69 11.95 -58.44
C THR A 700 -9.71 11.65 -59.58
N ILE A 701 -8.42 11.48 -59.27
CA ILE A 701 -7.41 11.16 -60.29
C ILE A 701 -7.71 9.82 -60.95
N VAL A 702 -8.00 8.79 -60.14
CA VAL A 702 -8.29 7.45 -60.65
C VAL A 702 -9.55 7.45 -61.52
N ARG A 703 -10.59 8.19 -61.13
CA ARG A 703 -11.79 8.35 -61.94
C ARG A 703 -11.49 9.07 -63.25
N ASP A 704 -10.73 10.15 -63.23
CA ASP A 704 -10.37 10.91 -64.44
C ASP A 704 -9.53 10.05 -65.41
N GLU A 705 -8.59 9.24 -64.89
CA GLU A 705 -7.80 8.31 -65.71
C GLU A 705 -8.65 7.19 -66.32
N LEU A 706 -9.58 6.61 -65.55
CA LEU A 706 -10.51 5.60 -66.04
C LEU A 706 -11.45 6.19 -67.11
N LEU A 707 -12.01 7.38 -66.86
CA LEU A 707 -12.85 8.09 -67.82
C LEU A 707 -12.10 8.39 -69.12
N ALA A 708 -10.86 8.85 -69.03
CA ALA A 708 -9.99 9.06 -70.19
C ALA A 708 -9.65 7.74 -70.91
N HIS A 709 -9.43 6.65 -70.17
CA HIS A 709 -9.14 5.32 -70.75
C HIS A 709 -10.31 4.79 -71.58
N TYR A 710 -11.54 4.95 -71.08
CA TYR A 710 -12.77 4.53 -71.77
C TYR A 710 -13.32 5.59 -72.74
N GLY A 711 -12.71 6.78 -72.81
CA GLY A 711 -13.14 7.86 -73.70
C GLY A 711 -14.50 8.44 -73.34
N GLN A 712 -14.85 8.50 -72.05
CA GLN A 712 -16.14 8.97 -71.55
C GLN A 712 -15.98 10.17 -70.61
N ASP A 713 -16.98 11.06 -70.57
CA ASP A 713 -16.96 12.23 -69.69
C ASP A 713 -17.48 11.93 -68.26
N ARG A 714 -18.19 10.82 -68.08
CA ARG A 714 -18.71 10.34 -66.78
C ARG A 714 -19.05 8.85 -66.84
N PHE A 715 -19.15 8.21 -65.67
CA PHE A 715 -19.77 6.89 -65.57
C PHE A 715 -21.30 7.03 -65.60
N TYR A 716 -21.97 6.07 -66.23
CA TYR A 716 -23.43 6.02 -66.26
C TYR A 716 -24.00 5.25 -65.06
N ALA A 717 -25.21 5.61 -64.63
CA ALA A 717 -25.93 4.89 -63.60
C ALA A 717 -26.95 3.88 -64.20
N TRP A 718 -27.31 2.87 -63.40
CA TRP A 718 -28.33 1.91 -63.79
C TRP A 718 -29.68 2.59 -64.10
N GLY A 719 -30.31 2.22 -65.21
CA GLY A 719 -31.63 2.72 -65.62
C GLY A 719 -31.60 4.01 -66.44
N GLU A 720 -30.43 4.63 -66.64
CA GLU A 720 -30.28 5.76 -67.55
C GLU A 720 -30.71 5.42 -69.00
N ASN A 721 -31.14 6.43 -69.76
CA ASN A 721 -31.52 6.30 -71.18
C ASN A 721 -32.54 5.18 -71.47
N ASN A 722 -33.45 4.87 -70.54
CA ASN A 722 -34.40 3.75 -70.64
C ASN A 722 -33.72 2.38 -70.84
N ARG A 723 -32.51 2.20 -70.28
CA ARG A 723 -31.65 1.02 -70.43
C ARG A 723 -31.14 0.78 -71.84
N TRP A 724 -30.86 1.87 -72.54
CA TRP A 724 -30.14 1.87 -73.81
C TRP A 724 -28.81 2.61 -73.65
N GLY A 725 -27.72 2.00 -74.09
CA GLY A 725 -26.37 2.60 -74.06
C GLY A 725 -25.57 2.23 -75.32
N GLU A 726 -24.40 2.84 -75.48
CA GLU A 726 -23.45 2.45 -76.51
C GLU A 726 -22.59 1.29 -75.99
N ILE A 727 -22.28 0.33 -76.86
CA ILE A 727 -21.40 -0.79 -76.47
C ILE A 727 -20.02 -0.23 -76.15
N GLY A 728 -19.48 -0.58 -75.00
CA GLY A 728 -18.26 0.00 -74.43
C GLY A 728 -18.53 1.03 -73.33
N ASP A 729 -19.78 1.45 -73.13
CA ASP A 729 -20.09 2.40 -72.06
C ASP A 729 -19.82 1.81 -70.67
N VAL A 730 -19.11 2.54 -69.81
CA VAL A 730 -18.88 2.12 -68.43
C VAL A 730 -19.91 2.72 -67.47
N PHE A 731 -20.47 1.85 -66.65
CA PHE A 731 -21.44 2.16 -65.64
C PHE A 731 -20.86 1.92 -64.25
N GLU A 732 -21.27 2.76 -63.30
CA GLU A 732 -20.97 2.56 -61.88
C GLU A 732 -22.18 1.97 -61.15
N TYR A 733 -21.92 1.05 -60.23
CA TYR A 733 -22.94 0.44 -59.39
C TYR A 733 -22.47 0.36 -57.94
N HIS A 734 -23.30 0.88 -57.02
CA HIS A 734 -22.99 0.92 -55.60
C HIS A 734 -23.62 -0.29 -54.92
N ARG A 735 -22.79 -1.18 -54.37
CA ARG A 735 -23.22 -2.38 -53.66
C ARG A 735 -22.34 -2.62 -52.45
N ASN A 736 -22.97 -2.86 -51.29
CA ASN A 736 -22.27 -3.18 -50.03
C ASN A 736 -21.15 -2.18 -49.66
N GLY A 737 -21.35 -0.89 -49.95
CA GLY A 737 -20.38 0.16 -49.67
C GLY A 737 -19.19 0.24 -50.64
N ARG A 738 -19.16 -0.57 -51.71
CA ARG A 738 -18.16 -0.51 -52.77
C ARG A 738 -18.77 -0.01 -54.08
N VAL A 739 -17.93 0.54 -54.94
CA VAL A 739 -18.29 0.95 -56.31
C VAL A 739 -17.75 -0.09 -57.28
N GLU A 740 -18.67 -0.79 -57.94
CA GLU A 740 -18.40 -1.74 -59.02
C GLU A 740 -18.48 -1.01 -60.37
N LEU A 741 -17.50 -1.22 -61.24
CA LEU A 741 -17.48 -0.67 -62.60
C LEU A 741 -17.80 -1.77 -63.61
N PHE A 742 -18.72 -1.51 -64.53
CA PHE A 742 -19.17 -2.45 -65.55
C PHE A 742 -19.19 -1.82 -66.94
N GLU A 743 -18.53 -2.44 -67.90
CA GLU A 743 -18.56 -2.06 -69.31
C GLU A 743 -19.74 -2.76 -70.02
N LEU A 744 -20.51 -2.00 -70.79
CA LEU A 744 -21.71 -2.48 -71.47
C LEU A 744 -21.35 -3.28 -72.74
N LYS A 745 -21.85 -4.51 -72.85
CA LYS A 745 -21.61 -5.41 -74.02
C LYS A 745 -22.73 -5.38 -75.06
N GLN A 746 -23.92 -4.90 -74.70
CA GLN A 746 -25.09 -4.88 -75.58
C GLN A 746 -25.82 -3.53 -75.48
N GLN A 747 -26.36 -3.04 -76.59
CA GLN A 747 -27.04 -1.74 -76.61
C GLN A 747 -28.25 -1.66 -75.66
N HIS A 748 -28.93 -2.78 -75.39
CA HIS A 748 -30.00 -2.85 -74.42
C HIS A 748 -29.58 -3.77 -73.27
N TYR A 749 -29.77 -3.31 -72.03
CA TYR A 749 -29.35 -4.01 -70.82
C TYR A 749 -30.46 -4.12 -69.78
N TRP A 750 -30.28 -5.00 -68.80
CA TRP A 750 -31.28 -5.25 -67.78
C TRP A 750 -30.73 -5.20 -66.36
N TYR A 751 -30.04 -6.23 -65.86
CA TYR A 751 -29.51 -6.26 -64.49
C TYR A 751 -28.00 -6.43 -64.47
N PHE A 752 -27.35 -5.73 -63.55
CA PHE A 752 -25.96 -6.03 -63.22
C PHE A 752 -25.83 -7.45 -62.64
N PRO A 753 -24.70 -8.13 -62.89
CA PRO A 753 -24.34 -9.39 -62.25
C PRO A 753 -24.37 -9.35 -60.71
N GLY A 754 -24.49 -10.52 -60.08
CA GLY A 754 -24.75 -10.63 -58.64
C GLY A 754 -23.56 -10.24 -57.75
N ALA A 755 -22.34 -10.39 -58.25
CA ALA A 755 -21.11 -9.93 -57.60
C ALA A 755 -19.94 -9.95 -58.59
N GLY A 756 -19.21 -8.84 -58.75
CA GLY A 756 -17.85 -8.79 -59.32
C GLY A 756 -17.53 -9.69 -60.53
N GLU A 757 -18.49 -9.94 -61.41
CA GLU A 757 -18.40 -10.93 -62.48
C GLU A 757 -19.02 -10.39 -63.76
N SER A 758 -18.66 -10.95 -64.91
CA SER A 758 -19.26 -10.58 -66.19
C SER A 758 -20.48 -11.45 -66.50
N ASN A 759 -21.48 -10.91 -67.21
CA ASN A 759 -22.56 -11.70 -67.81
C ASN A 759 -22.66 -11.43 -69.33
N SER A 760 -23.79 -11.79 -69.94
CA SER A 760 -24.03 -11.57 -71.38
C SER A 760 -24.20 -10.10 -71.77
N GLU A 761 -24.57 -9.24 -70.83
CA GLU A 761 -24.85 -7.81 -71.05
C GLU A 761 -23.75 -6.89 -70.50
N TRP A 762 -23.00 -7.35 -69.50
CA TRP A 762 -22.01 -6.57 -68.76
C TRP A 762 -20.65 -7.28 -68.69
N ALA A 763 -19.57 -6.53 -68.90
CA ALA A 763 -18.20 -6.90 -68.53
C ALA A 763 -17.85 -6.26 -67.18
N PHE A 764 -17.46 -7.05 -66.19
CA PHE A 764 -16.94 -6.48 -64.94
C PHE A 764 -15.54 -5.91 -65.19
N VAL A 765 -15.38 -4.62 -64.92
CA VAL A 765 -14.11 -3.89 -65.07
C VAL A 765 -13.26 -4.05 -63.82
N GLY A 766 -13.88 -3.86 -62.65
CA GLY A 766 -13.20 -3.91 -61.36
C GLY A 766 -13.93 -3.12 -60.29
N TYR A 767 -13.30 -3.03 -59.13
CA TYR A 767 -13.78 -2.21 -58.03
C TYR A 767 -12.96 -0.90 -57.95
N LEU A 768 -13.64 0.23 -57.77
CA LEU A 768 -12.98 1.53 -57.74
C LEU A 768 -11.97 1.66 -56.59
N ASP A 769 -12.30 1.14 -55.41
CA ASP A 769 -11.41 1.13 -54.25
C ASP A 769 -10.12 0.34 -54.49
N GLN A 770 -10.18 -0.73 -55.30
CA GLN A 770 -9.01 -1.48 -55.73
C GLN A 770 -8.16 -0.66 -56.69
N PHE A 771 -8.75 0.00 -57.69
CA PHE A 771 -8.01 0.88 -58.59
C PHE A 771 -7.32 2.03 -57.83
N ILE A 772 -7.96 2.58 -56.80
CA ILE A 772 -7.37 3.60 -55.93
C ILE A 772 -6.18 3.04 -55.14
N THR A 773 -6.34 1.85 -54.55
CA THR A 773 -5.28 1.17 -53.80
C THR A 773 -4.08 0.86 -54.70
N ASP A 774 -4.34 0.37 -55.91
CA ASP A 774 -3.29 0.02 -56.88
C ASP A 774 -2.56 1.24 -57.42
N LYS A 775 -3.23 2.41 -57.51
CA LYS A 775 -2.65 3.68 -57.97
C LYS A 775 -1.80 4.38 -56.91
N GLN A 776 -2.12 4.20 -55.62
CA GLN A 776 -1.48 4.92 -54.52
C GLN A 776 0.07 4.86 -54.53
N PRO A 777 0.74 3.73 -54.84
CA PRO A 777 2.20 3.67 -54.91
C PRO A 777 2.82 4.46 -56.07
N ASP A 778 2.04 4.77 -57.12
CA ASP A 778 2.51 5.43 -58.33
C ASP A 778 2.45 6.97 -58.25
N VAL A 779 1.82 7.51 -57.20
CA VAL A 779 1.60 8.95 -57.02
C VAL A 779 2.35 9.41 -55.77
N ASN A 780 3.09 10.52 -55.86
CA ASN A 780 3.69 11.11 -54.67
C ASN A 780 2.62 11.86 -53.86
N PHE A 781 2.71 11.85 -52.54
CA PHE A 781 1.69 12.47 -51.68
C PHE A 781 1.56 13.99 -51.88
N ASP A 782 2.62 14.66 -52.33
CA ASP A 782 2.64 16.09 -52.60
C ASP A 782 2.11 16.48 -54.00
N GLU A 783 1.99 15.52 -54.92
CA GLU A 783 1.49 15.74 -56.30
C GLU A 783 -0.01 16.04 -56.34
N LEU A 784 -0.76 15.67 -55.29
CA LEU A 784 -2.21 15.89 -55.17
C LEU A 784 -2.60 17.33 -54.77
N GLY A 785 -1.61 18.22 -54.66
CA GLY A 785 -1.78 19.57 -54.09
C GLY A 785 -2.04 19.52 -52.59
N ARG A 786 -1.99 20.67 -51.93
CA ARG A 786 -2.14 20.76 -50.46
C ARG A 786 -3.11 21.86 -50.05
N VAL A 787 -3.91 21.55 -49.05
CA VAL A 787 -4.75 22.50 -48.33
C VAL A 787 -4.39 22.44 -46.85
N THR A 788 -3.91 23.53 -46.30
CA THR A 788 -3.69 23.67 -44.86
C THR A 788 -5.04 23.74 -44.15
N VAL A 789 -5.31 22.79 -43.26
CA VAL A 789 -6.59 22.71 -42.53
C VAL A 789 -6.51 23.37 -41.16
N ASP A 790 -5.34 23.34 -40.51
CA ASP A 790 -5.05 24.13 -39.33
C ASP A 790 -3.53 24.29 -39.11
N THR A 791 -3.15 25.29 -38.31
CA THR A 791 -1.76 25.52 -37.90
C THR A 791 -1.71 25.94 -36.45
N ARG A 792 -0.80 25.31 -35.68
CA ARG A 792 -0.52 25.67 -34.30
C ARG A 792 0.94 26.08 -34.14
N THR A 793 1.15 27.27 -33.62
CA THR A 793 2.43 27.67 -33.01
C THR A 793 2.32 27.47 -31.50
N PHE A 794 3.26 26.73 -30.93
CA PHE A 794 3.34 26.52 -29.50
C PHE A 794 4.07 27.67 -28.83
N ALA A 795 3.50 28.19 -27.75
CA ALA A 795 4.21 29.12 -26.89
C ALA A 795 5.30 28.37 -26.12
N THR A 796 6.43 29.02 -25.87
CA THR A 796 7.46 28.48 -24.98
C THR A 796 6.87 28.21 -23.60
N ASN A 797 6.88 26.95 -23.19
CA ASN A 797 6.47 26.53 -21.86
C ASN A 797 7.70 26.05 -21.07
N THR A 798 8.00 26.72 -19.96
CA THR A 798 9.11 26.38 -19.05
C THR A 798 8.67 25.55 -17.85
N GLU A 799 7.36 25.35 -17.64
CA GLU A 799 6.85 24.54 -16.54
C GLU A 799 6.98 23.06 -16.85
N TYR A 800 7.43 22.27 -15.89
CA TYR A 800 7.51 20.81 -16.01
C TYR A 800 6.48 20.17 -15.09
N PRO A 801 5.78 19.12 -15.56
CA PRO A 801 4.96 18.32 -14.68
C PRO A 801 5.82 17.63 -13.62
N ALA A 802 5.20 17.19 -12.53
CA ALA A 802 5.88 16.36 -11.53
C ALA A 802 6.47 15.11 -12.19
N LYS A 803 7.64 14.70 -11.74
CA LYS A 803 8.32 13.51 -12.28
C LYS A 803 7.44 12.27 -12.12
N ALA A 804 7.50 11.37 -13.10
CA ALA A 804 6.84 10.09 -12.98
C ALA A 804 7.42 9.29 -11.80
N VAL A 805 6.54 8.54 -11.12
CA VAL A 805 6.91 7.69 -9.99
C VAL A 805 6.64 6.24 -10.37
N THR A 806 7.67 5.42 -10.27
CA THR A 806 7.58 3.96 -10.46
C THR A 806 7.59 3.28 -9.10
N ILE A 807 6.62 2.39 -8.89
CA ILE A 807 6.43 1.61 -7.68
C ILE A 807 6.53 0.12 -8.03
N GLY A 808 7.17 -0.67 -7.15
CA GLY A 808 7.38 -2.11 -7.34
C GLY A 808 8.81 -2.41 -7.77
N LYS A 809 9.18 -3.70 -7.76
CA LYS A 809 10.56 -4.17 -7.99
C LYS A 809 11.63 -3.42 -7.17
N GLY A 810 11.30 -3.10 -5.91
CA GLY A 810 12.19 -2.38 -4.99
C GLY A 810 12.26 -0.86 -5.18
N GLN A 811 11.36 -0.27 -5.97
CA GLN A 811 11.32 1.18 -6.24
C GLN A 811 10.07 1.83 -5.61
N GLY A 812 10.17 3.13 -5.31
CA GLY A 812 9.02 4.03 -5.03
C GLY A 812 8.70 4.23 -3.55
N TYR A 813 8.95 3.24 -2.69
CA TYR A 813 8.68 3.34 -1.24
C TYR A 813 9.59 4.37 -0.56
N ASP A 814 10.85 4.46 -0.98
CA ASP A 814 11.81 5.47 -0.56
C ASP A 814 11.32 6.88 -0.90
N LEU A 815 10.84 7.11 -2.13
CA LEU A 815 10.25 8.38 -2.54
C LEU A 815 9.02 8.75 -1.69
N ALA A 816 8.20 7.77 -1.32
CA ALA A 816 7.02 7.99 -0.48
C ALA A 816 7.40 8.42 0.94
N ILE A 817 8.52 7.90 1.45
CA ILE A 817 9.08 8.28 2.74
C ILE A 817 9.69 9.67 2.63
N GLU A 818 10.44 9.94 1.56
CA GLU A 818 11.02 11.25 1.26
C GLU A 818 10.00 12.36 1.06
N SER A 819 8.77 12.03 0.65
CA SER A 819 7.68 13.02 0.55
C SER A 819 6.96 13.33 1.87
N GLN A 820 7.18 12.57 2.94
CA GLN A 820 6.54 12.85 4.24
C GLN A 820 6.98 14.21 4.78
N GLN A 821 6.11 14.95 5.46
CA GLN A 821 6.51 16.23 6.04
C GLN A 821 7.48 16.02 7.22
N THR A 822 8.47 16.89 7.34
CA THR A 822 9.30 17.03 8.55
C THR A 822 8.51 17.81 9.62
N PHE A 823 8.97 17.79 10.88
CA PHE A 823 8.32 18.55 11.96
C PHE A 823 8.26 20.05 11.68
N ALA A 824 9.27 20.60 11.01
CA ALA A 824 9.29 22.01 10.62
C ALA A 824 8.23 22.36 9.56
N GLU A 825 7.78 21.38 8.77
CA GLU A 825 6.77 21.53 7.73
C GLU A 825 5.34 21.26 8.24
N GLN A 826 5.21 20.75 9.46
CA GLN A 826 3.92 20.49 10.11
C GLN A 826 3.34 21.79 10.67
N SER A 827 2.34 22.33 9.97
CA SER A 827 1.75 23.63 10.31
C SER A 827 1.00 23.63 11.64
N ASP A 828 0.44 22.49 12.04
CA ASP A 828 -0.25 22.33 13.32
C ASP A 828 0.74 22.28 14.49
N LEU A 829 1.92 21.70 14.28
CA LEU A 829 2.96 21.59 15.31
C LEU A 829 3.48 22.97 15.78
N VAL A 830 3.33 24.02 14.96
CA VAL A 830 3.61 25.41 15.35
C VAL A 830 2.73 25.90 16.51
N GLN A 831 1.53 25.31 16.67
CA GLN A 831 0.53 25.68 17.67
C GLN A 831 0.36 24.63 18.77
N LEU A 832 1.23 23.61 18.78
CA LEU A 832 1.24 22.55 19.77
C LEU A 832 2.50 22.66 20.62
N ASP A 833 2.31 22.89 21.91
CA ASP A 833 3.37 22.76 22.91
C ASP A 833 3.10 21.52 23.77
N PHE A 834 4.16 20.75 24.03
CA PHE A 834 4.09 19.49 24.76
C PHE A 834 4.73 19.64 26.14
N GLU A 835 4.04 19.22 27.20
CA GLU A 835 4.56 19.30 28.57
C GLU A 835 5.63 18.25 28.88
N THR A 836 5.66 17.17 28.11
CA THR A 836 6.58 16.05 28.34
C THR A 836 7.01 15.44 27.00
N ILE A 837 8.18 14.79 27.00
CA ILE A 837 8.67 14.02 25.86
C ILE A 837 7.69 12.89 25.51
N ASN A 838 7.07 12.23 26.50
CA ASN A 838 6.12 11.14 26.24
C ASN A 838 4.91 11.59 25.41
N LEU A 839 4.38 12.79 25.65
CA LEU A 839 3.27 13.34 24.85
C LEU A 839 3.71 13.65 23.41
N PHE A 840 4.95 14.10 23.24
CA PHE A 840 5.51 14.34 21.90
C PHE A 840 5.82 13.04 21.17
N ASP A 841 6.40 12.04 21.84
CA ASP A 841 6.62 10.70 21.31
C ASP A 841 5.31 10.09 20.80
N GLN A 842 4.22 10.22 21.57
CA GLN A 842 2.89 9.76 21.16
C GLN A 842 2.41 10.50 19.91
N TRP A 843 2.51 11.83 19.87
CA TRP A 843 2.14 12.61 18.69
C TRP A 843 2.94 12.20 17.42
N VAL A 844 4.21 11.83 17.58
CA VAL A 844 5.04 11.30 16.48
C VAL A 844 4.58 9.90 16.08
N ALA A 845 4.34 9.02 17.05
CA ALA A 845 3.87 7.65 16.83
C ALA A 845 2.52 7.65 16.08
N ASP A 846 1.55 8.43 16.54
CA ASP A 846 0.22 8.53 15.95
C ASP A 846 0.28 9.01 14.48
N ARG A 847 1.19 9.92 14.16
CA ARG A 847 1.25 10.58 12.84
C ARG A 847 2.14 9.88 11.81
N TYR A 848 3.25 9.30 12.27
CA TYR A 848 4.26 8.71 11.38
C TYR A 848 4.38 7.20 11.56
N GLY A 849 4.01 6.70 12.73
CA GLY A 849 4.26 5.32 13.16
C GLY A 849 3.05 4.39 13.13
N ASN A 850 1.83 4.95 13.01
CA ASN A 850 0.59 4.22 13.28
C ASN A 850 0.55 3.71 14.73
N ASP A 851 0.67 4.65 15.67
CA ASP A 851 0.72 4.47 17.13
C ASP A 851 1.97 3.71 17.64
N GLU A 852 2.98 3.55 16.79
CA GLU A 852 4.24 2.90 17.15
C GLU A 852 5.47 3.79 16.98
N LEU A 853 6.36 3.74 17.96
CA LEU A 853 7.67 4.39 17.90
C LEU A 853 8.77 3.39 18.24
N ASN A 854 9.61 3.08 17.26
CA ASN A 854 10.76 2.19 17.45
C ASN A 854 11.93 2.97 18.07
N ASN A 855 12.86 2.28 18.71
CA ASN A 855 14.09 2.91 19.21
C ASN A 855 15.30 2.04 18.85
N GLY A 856 16.51 2.53 19.17
CA GLY A 856 17.76 1.82 18.88
C GLY A 856 18.01 0.53 19.69
N VAL A 857 17.09 0.15 20.59
CA VAL A 857 17.19 -1.05 21.45
C VAL A 857 16.07 -2.05 21.14
N THR A 858 14.83 -1.57 20.96
CA THR A 858 13.68 -2.40 20.57
C THR A 858 13.27 -2.10 19.13
N HIS A 859 13.53 -3.06 18.24
CA HIS A 859 13.11 -3.03 16.84
C HIS A 859 11.77 -3.74 16.67
N LYS A 860 10.69 -3.18 17.24
CA LYS A 860 9.35 -3.77 17.15
C LYS A 860 8.93 -4.00 15.70
N ARG A 861 9.30 -3.09 14.79
CA ARG A 861 9.09 -3.25 13.34
C ARG A 861 10.30 -2.82 12.51
N LYS A 862 10.73 -3.71 11.61
CA LYS A 862 11.81 -3.45 10.65
C LYS A 862 11.27 -3.40 9.22
N ARG A 863 10.75 -2.24 8.82
CA ARG A 863 10.13 -1.98 7.51
C ARG A 863 10.46 -0.59 7.00
N ALA A 864 10.32 -0.38 5.69
CA ALA A 864 10.31 0.95 5.12
C ALA A 864 9.17 1.80 5.75
N GLY A 865 9.46 3.06 6.05
CA GLY A 865 8.54 4.02 6.68
C GLY A 865 8.28 3.79 8.17
N ALA A 866 8.91 2.81 8.82
CA ALA A 866 8.86 2.72 10.28
C ALA A 866 9.53 3.94 10.91
N VAL A 867 8.87 4.53 11.91
CA VAL A 867 9.42 5.67 12.65
C VAL A 867 10.26 5.19 13.83
N TYR A 868 11.40 5.84 13.99
CA TYR A 868 12.41 5.57 14.99
C TYR A 868 12.74 6.82 15.76
N VAL A 869 12.98 6.67 17.05
CA VAL A 869 13.60 7.67 17.89
C VAL A 869 15.05 7.29 18.20
N HIS A 870 15.92 8.29 18.11
CA HIS A 870 17.34 8.19 18.38
C HIS A 870 17.76 9.28 19.36
N LEU A 871 18.50 8.92 20.39
CA LEU A 871 19.09 9.89 21.32
C LEU A 871 20.48 10.24 20.83
N ASN A 872 20.59 11.46 20.30
CA ASN A 872 21.80 12.00 19.73
C ASN A 872 22.66 12.59 20.86
N THR A 873 23.62 11.79 21.31
CA THR A 873 24.55 12.18 22.39
C THR A 873 25.57 13.25 21.97
N GLU A 874 25.79 13.47 20.67
CA GLU A 874 26.70 14.51 20.18
C GLU A 874 26.07 15.90 20.29
N LEU A 875 24.77 15.99 19.98
CA LEU A 875 24.02 17.24 20.00
C LEU A 875 23.10 17.40 21.22
N ASN A 876 23.03 16.39 22.08
CA ASN A 876 22.12 16.32 23.23
C ASN A 876 20.64 16.52 22.84
N THR A 877 20.23 15.89 21.74
CA THR A 877 18.89 16.00 21.17
C THR A 877 18.20 14.64 21.07
N ARG A 878 16.87 14.66 21.03
CA ARG A 878 16.05 13.48 20.76
C ARG A 878 15.52 13.59 19.34
N ASP A 879 16.14 12.84 18.43
CA ASP A 879 15.94 12.92 16.99
C ASP A 879 15.02 11.81 16.48
N TYR A 880 14.21 12.12 15.48
CA TYR A 880 13.24 11.18 14.91
C TYR A 880 13.53 10.94 13.44
N PHE A 881 13.42 9.67 13.03
CA PHE A 881 13.74 9.24 11.68
C PHE A 881 12.70 8.28 11.12
N LEU A 882 12.46 8.36 9.80
CA LEU A 882 11.81 7.29 9.05
C LEU A 882 12.84 6.40 8.37
N MET A 883 12.72 5.09 8.54
CA MET A 883 13.57 4.10 7.87
C MET A 883 13.24 4.04 6.38
N LYS A 884 14.20 4.27 5.49
CA LYS A 884 14.03 4.16 4.03
C LYS A 884 14.19 2.74 3.52
N THR A 885 15.12 1.99 4.11
CA THR A 885 15.44 0.62 3.71
C THR A 885 15.52 -0.30 4.94
N VAL A 886 15.08 -1.56 4.82
CA VAL A 886 15.11 -2.53 5.93
C VAL A 886 16.52 -2.96 6.34
N THR A 887 17.52 -2.61 5.53
CA THR A 887 18.95 -2.84 5.77
C THR A 887 19.66 -1.59 6.29
N ALA A 888 18.91 -0.58 6.74
CA ALA A 888 19.44 0.68 7.23
C ALA A 888 20.57 0.49 8.27
N GLY A 889 21.66 1.24 8.09
CA GLY A 889 22.79 1.30 9.02
C GLY A 889 22.52 2.19 10.24
N ALA A 890 23.59 2.73 10.84
CA ALA A 890 23.49 3.62 12.00
C ALA A 890 22.74 4.92 11.68
N PHE A 891 22.11 5.51 12.70
CA PHE A 891 21.45 6.81 12.60
C PHE A 891 22.46 7.93 12.30
N PRO A 892 22.11 8.89 11.42
CA PRO A 892 22.86 10.15 11.28
C PRO A 892 22.84 10.95 12.59
N THR A 893 23.95 11.63 12.92
CA THR A 893 24.06 12.50 14.11
C THR A 893 24.06 13.99 13.77
N ASP A 894 24.03 14.34 12.49
CA ASP A 894 24.20 15.70 11.97
C ASP A 894 22.88 16.41 11.62
N HIS A 895 21.72 15.87 12.05
CA HIS A 895 20.38 16.38 11.72
C HIS A 895 20.06 16.40 10.22
N HIS A 896 20.61 15.45 9.46
CA HIS A 896 20.31 15.29 8.03
C HIS A 896 19.81 13.88 7.69
N SER A 897 19.03 13.80 6.61
CA SER A 897 18.68 12.54 5.97
C SER A 897 19.90 11.94 5.26
N ASN A 898 19.97 10.61 5.19
CA ASN A 898 20.93 9.87 4.36
C ASN A 898 20.19 8.83 3.49
N ASN A 899 20.89 7.89 2.87
CA ASN A 899 20.27 6.86 2.02
C ASN A 899 19.36 5.88 2.80
N ASP A 900 19.60 5.73 4.10
CA ASP A 900 18.95 4.74 4.95
C ASP A 900 17.83 5.35 5.81
N TRP A 901 17.97 6.63 6.16
CA TRP A 901 17.15 7.32 7.15
C TRP A 901 16.71 8.68 6.62
N LYS A 902 15.44 8.99 6.82
CA LYS A 902 14.93 10.34 6.66
C LYS A 902 14.83 10.99 8.03
N TYR A 903 15.49 12.12 8.22
CA TYR A 903 15.36 12.92 9.43
C TYR A 903 14.04 13.69 9.42
N LEU A 904 13.25 13.57 10.49
CA LEU A 904 11.99 14.30 10.68
C LEU A 904 12.17 15.58 11.49
N GLY A 905 13.09 15.58 12.46
CA GLY A 905 13.30 16.67 13.41
C GLY A 905 13.66 16.17 14.80
N SER A 906 13.89 17.09 15.75
CA SER A 906 14.12 16.79 17.17
C SER A 906 12.93 17.21 18.03
N ALA A 907 12.83 16.67 19.25
CA ALA A 907 11.80 17.04 20.22
C ALA A 907 12.00 18.44 20.83
N GLU A 908 13.25 18.87 20.98
CA GLU A 908 13.65 20.05 21.77
C GLU A 908 12.94 21.37 21.39
N PRO A 909 12.60 21.67 20.12
CA PRO A 909 11.85 22.88 19.78
C PRO A 909 10.37 22.87 20.22
N TYR A 910 9.81 21.69 20.50
CA TYR A 910 8.37 21.47 20.68
C TYR A 910 7.99 21.01 22.10
N VAL A 911 8.94 20.39 22.82
CA VAL A 911 8.76 20.03 24.22
C VAL A 911 9.24 21.17 25.10
N ASN A 912 8.35 21.73 25.91
CA ASN A 912 8.73 22.71 26.91
C ASN A 912 9.10 21.98 28.21
N PHE A 913 10.39 22.03 28.56
CA PHE A 913 10.91 21.38 29.77
C PHE A 913 10.64 22.19 31.05
N ASP A 914 10.18 23.44 30.93
CA ASP A 914 9.67 24.21 32.06
C ASP A 914 8.26 23.74 32.45
N PHE A 915 7.92 23.90 33.73
CA PHE A 915 6.61 23.48 34.24
C PHE A 915 5.48 24.34 33.69
N ASN A 916 4.48 23.69 33.07
CA ASN A 916 3.26 24.33 32.59
C ASN A 916 2.50 24.96 33.78
N PRO A 917 2.37 26.30 33.85
CA PRO A 917 1.75 26.97 34.99
C PRO A 917 0.29 26.58 35.22
N LEU A 918 -0.44 26.23 34.15
CA LEU A 918 -1.84 25.83 34.23
C LEU A 918 -2.03 24.41 34.82
N LYS A 919 -1.03 23.53 34.68
CA LYS A 919 -1.08 22.13 35.12
C LYS A 919 -0.31 21.88 36.42
N LEU A 920 0.74 22.65 36.70
CA LEU A 920 1.56 22.47 37.90
C LEU A 920 0.72 22.72 39.17
N ASN A 921 0.69 21.75 40.08
CA ASN A 921 -0.17 21.83 41.26
C ASN A 921 0.33 22.91 42.25
N ARG A 922 -0.48 23.94 42.44
CA ARG A 922 -0.21 25.10 43.31
C ARG A 922 -0.67 24.93 44.77
N GLN A 923 -1.29 23.80 45.11
CA GLN A 923 -1.72 23.52 46.48
C GLN A 923 -0.53 23.16 47.39
N ASN A 924 -0.78 23.10 48.69
CA ASN A 924 0.21 22.76 49.70
C ASN A 924 0.57 21.26 49.64
N LEU A 925 1.41 20.89 48.67
CA LEU A 925 1.99 19.57 48.47
C LEU A 925 3.51 19.65 48.56
N SER A 926 4.16 18.55 48.95
CA SER A 926 5.61 18.44 48.81
C SER A 926 6.02 18.51 47.33
N ASN A 927 7.22 19.01 47.03
CA ASN A 927 7.74 19.05 45.66
C ASN A 927 7.80 17.65 45.03
N VAL A 928 8.15 16.63 45.82
CA VAL A 928 8.14 15.23 45.38
C VAL A 928 6.74 14.79 44.93
N GLU A 929 5.70 15.03 45.73
CA GLU A 929 4.31 14.70 45.34
C GLU A 929 3.84 15.53 44.15
N ARG A 930 4.24 16.80 44.06
CA ARG A 930 3.91 17.68 42.95
C ARG A 930 4.45 17.14 41.63
N LEU A 931 5.72 16.74 41.59
CA LEU A 931 6.36 16.21 40.38
C LEU A 931 5.83 14.83 40.01
N LYS A 932 5.61 13.95 41.00
CA LYS A 932 4.92 12.67 40.76
C LYS A 932 3.59 12.85 40.06
N ASN A 933 2.78 13.81 40.51
CA ASN A 933 1.47 14.08 39.90
C ASN A 933 1.61 14.72 38.52
N TYR A 934 2.59 15.62 38.32
CA TYR A 934 2.78 16.31 37.04
C TYR A 934 3.23 15.38 35.91
N PHE A 935 4.15 14.46 36.21
CA PHE A 935 4.68 13.48 35.25
C PHE A 935 3.97 12.12 35.30
N GLU A 936 2.91 12.01 36.10
CA GLU A 936 2.12 10.77 36.30
C GLU A 936 2.98 9.56 36.73
N GLN A 937 3.99 9.80 37.57
CA GLN A 937 4.90 8.78 38.07
C GLN A 937 4.54 8.29 39.48
N VAL A 938 4.63 6.97 39.68
CA VAL A 938 4.42 6.32 40.98
C VAL A 938 5.45 6.78 42.02
N SER A 939 6.69 7.03 41.60
CA SER A 939 7.78 7.53 42.42
C SER A 939 8.86 8.21 41.57
N LEU A 940 9.56 9.18 42.15
CA LEU A 940 10.81 9.70 41.58
C LEU A 940 11.94 8.71 41.84
N LEU A 941 12.84 8.55 40.88
CA LEU A 941 13.91 7.57 40.93
C LEU A 941 15.21 8.15 41.49
N THR A 942 16.02 7.34 42.17
CA THR A 942 17.38 7.75 42.58
C THR A 942 18.39 7.37 41.51
N TRP A 943 19.60 7.94 41.59
CA TRP A 943 20.68 7.65 40.63
C TRP A 943 20.99 6.15 40.45
N ASP A 944 20.93 5.36 41.53
CA ASP A 944 21.17 3.91 41.49
C ASP A 944 20.11 3.17 40.65
N GLN A 945 18.92 3.74 40.52
CA GLN A 945 17.79 3.17 39.77
C GLN A 945 17.83 3.52 38.28
N ARG A 946 18.83 4.29 37.81
CA ARG A 946 18.93 4.68 36.39
C ARG A 946 19.00 3.51 35.41
N THR A 947 19.49 2.35 35.87
CA THR A 947 19.61 1.13 35.08
C THR A 947 18.32 0.30 35.04
N THR A 948 17.30 0.68 35.81
CA THR A 948 16.01 -0.04 35.85
C THR A 948 14.97 0.54 34.89
N THR A 949 15.27 1.65 34.22
CA THR A 949 14.37 2.27 33.27
C THR A 949 14.43 1.58 31.91
N THR A 950 13.28 1.47 31.24
CA THR A 950 13.09 0.93 29.90
C THR A 950 12.50 1.98 28.96
N TRP A 951 12.68 1.75 27.66
CA TRP A 951 12.10 2.55 26.58
C TRP A 951 10.56 2.47 26.52
N ASP A 952 9.97 1.35 26.92
CA ASP A 952 8.52 1.15 26.80
C ASP A 952 7.73 1.78 27.96
N THR A 953 8.30 1.83 29.17
CA THR A 953 7.55 2.25 30.37
C THR A 953 8.12 3.47 31.09
N SER A 954 9.31 3.93 30.74
CA SER A 954 10.01 4.97 31.52
C SER A 954 10.98 5.82 30.68
N ASN A 955 10.65 6.05 29.41
CA ASN A 955 11.46 6.80 28.43
C ASN A 955 11.70 8.28 28.78
N SER A 956 11.13 8.77 29.88
CA SER A 956 11.27 10.14 30.38
C SER A 956 11.12 10.17 31.90
N ALA A 957 11.71 9.19 32.59
CA ALA A 957 11.59 9.10 34.03
C ALA A 957 12.27 10.27 34.75
N VAL A 958 11.60 10.78 35.80
CA VAL A 958 12.13 11.83 36.66
C VAL A 958 12.88 11.24 37.83
N PHE A 959 14.05 11.81 38.09
CA PHE A 959 14.98 11.43 39.13
C PHE A 959 15.10 12.53 40.17
N ILE A 960 15.44 12.12 41.39
CA ILE A 960 15.68 12.98 42.54
C ILE A 960 17.11 12.79 43.05
N ASN A 961 17.79 13.91 43.28
CA ASN A 961 19.13 13.98 43.86
C ASN A 961 19.11 14.79 45.17
N PRO A 962 19.13 14.14 46.34
CA PRO A 962 19.26 14.83 47.61
C PRO A 962 20.69 15.35 47.78
N THR A 963 20.84 16.68 47.85
CA THR A 963 22.14 17.33 48.11
C THR A 963 22.53 17.29 49.59
N ASP A 964 23.81 17.50 49.89
CA ASP A 964 24.33 17.56 51.26
C ASP A 964 23.67 18.66 52.11
N ASP A 965 23.15 19.71 51.47
CA ASP A 965 22.43 20.82 52.11
C ASP A 965 20.95 20.51 52.39
N GLY A 966 20.50 19.29 52.08
CA GLY A 966 19.11 18.86 52.27
C GLY A 966 18.11 19.40 51.25
N ILE A 967 18.60 19.95 50.13
CA ILE A 967 17.81 20.43 48.99
C ILE A 967 17.74 19.29 47.97
N ASN A 968 16.56 18.97 47.45
CA ASN A 968 16.44 18.02 46.34
C ASN A 968 16.57 18.73 44.99
N GLU A 969 17.32 18.13 44.08
CA GLU A 969 17.38 18.50 42.67
C GLU A 969 16.67 17.44 41.82
N TYR A 970 16.03 17.88 40.73
CA TYR A 970 15.17 17.04 39.90
C TYR A 970 15.64 17.01 38.45
N PHE A 971 15.70 15.82 37.86
CA PHE A 971 16.24 15.60 36.52
C PHE A 971 15.37 14.64 35.70
N ILE A 972 15.28 14.82 34.39
CA ILE A 972 14.77 13.80 33.47
C ILE A 972 15.95 13.04 32.88
N GLN A 973 15.88 11.71 32.90
CA GLN A 973 16.85 10.87 32.21
C GLN A 973 16.63 10.95 30.70
N ARG A 974 17.68 11.23 29.92
CA ARG A 974 17.59 11.27 28.45
C ARG A 974 17.49 9.87 27.86
N THR A 975 18.37 8.97 28.30
CA THR A 975 18.50 7.60 27.76
C THR A 975 18.10 6.56 28.80
N PRO A 976 17.03 5.78 28.56
CA PRO A 976 16.67 4.67 29.42
C PRO A 976 17.82 3.70 29.66
N ALA A 977 17.89 3.16 30.87
CA ALA A 977 18.95 2.30 31.39
C ALA A 977 20.36 2.93 31.50
N GLN A 978 20.56 4.20 31.10
CA GLN A 978 21.87 4.84 31.07
C GLN A 978 21.90 6.16 31.85
N GLY A 979 23.08 6.53 32.35
CA GLY A 979 23.30 7.86 32.94
C GLY A 979 24.56 7.90 33.80
N GLY A 980 25.38 8.92 33.60
CA GLY A 980 26.50 9.27 34.47
C GLY A 980 26.03 9.96 35.76
N GLU A 981 26.97 10.49 36.53
CA GLU A 981 26.67 11.29 37.72
C GLU A 981 25.80 12.51 37.37
N PHE A 982 24.96 12.95 38.31
CA PHE A 982 24.16 14.16 38.11
C PHE A 982 25.06 15.39 37.95
N PRO A 983 24.72 16.33 37.05
CA PRO A 983 25.51 17.54 36.86
C PRO A 983 25.38 18.48 38.06
N ILE A 984 26.52 18.96 38.57
CA ILE A 984 26.60 19.78 39.80
C ILE A 984 26.31 21.28 39.59
N ASN A 985 26.18 21.72 38.34
CA ASN A 985 26.04 23.12 37.95
C ASN A 985 24.60 23.51 37.58
N LYS A 986 23.60 22.69 37.92
CA LYS A 986 22.17 22.95 37.69
C LYS A 986 21.84 23.23 36.21
N VAL A 987 22.48 22.50 35.30
CA VAL A 987 22.21 22.54 33.86
C VAL A 987 22.10 21.13 33.30
N SER A 988 21.39 21.01 32.19
CA SER A 988 21.28 19.77 31.42
C SER A 988 22.62 19.37 30.79
N ASN A 989 22.85 18.07 30.63
CA ASN A 989 23.99 17.49 29.91
C ASN A 989 23.52 16.35 28.96
N SER A 990 24.45 15.47 28.55
CA SER A 990 24.17 14.35 27.65
C SER A 990 23.28 13.26 28.23
N ASP A 991 23.22 13.17 29.56
CA ASP A 991 22.54 12.08 30.27
C ASP A 991 21.27 12.57 30.95
N TRP A 992 21.26 13.83 31.38
CA TRP A 992 20.26 14.41 32.27
C TRP A 992 19.75 15.76 31.74
N ILE A 993 18.44 15.95 31.79
CA ILE A 993 17.79 17.25 31.65
C ILE A 993 17.50 17.78 33.04
N TYR A 994 18.09 18.92 33.42
CA TYR A 994 17.82 19.55 34.70
C TYR A 994 16.45 20.24 34.66
N LEU A 995 15.60 19.98 35.65
CA LEU A 995 14.29 20.61 35.78
C LEU A 995 14.31 21.78 36.76
N ALA A 996 14.63 21.49 38.02
CA ALA A 996 14.57 22.45 39.12
C ALA A 996 15.22 21.88 40.39
N ASP A 997 15.35 22.72 41.41
CA ASP A 997 15.59 22.31 42.79
C ASP A 997 14.41 22.70 43.69
N ASP A 998 14.42 22.24 44.94
CA ASP A 998 13.34 22.55 45.88
C ASP A 998 13.11 24.05 46.07
N ASN A 999 14.16 24.87 46.04
CA ASN A 999 14.04 26.31 46.26
C ASN A 999 13.40 27.00 45.07
N SER A 1000 13.87 26.71 43.85
CA SER A 1000 13.34 27.30 42.62
C SER A 1000 11.89 26.89 42.40
N LEU A 1001 11.54 25.63 42.69
CA LEU A 1001 10.17 25.14 42.53
C LEU A 1001 9.21 25.72 43.59
N ASN A 1002 9.67 25.88 44.84
CA ASN A 1002 8.89 26.54 45.89
C ASN A 1002 8.66 28.02 45.58
N GLN A 1003 9.68 28.70 45.07
CA GLN A 1003 9.57 30.09 44.65
C GLN A 1003 8.56 30.24 43.50
N LEU A 1004 8.66 29.41 42.46
CA LEU A 1004 7.73 29.41 41.32
C LEU A 1004 6.28 29.23 41.78
N VAL A 1005 6.00 28.25 42.65
CA VAL A 1005 4.63 28.02 43.14
C VAL A 1005 4.12 29.15 44.02
N LEU A 1006 4.98 29.76 44.84
CA LEU A 1006 4.59 30.92 45.63
C LEU A 1006 4.22 32.11 44.73
N GLU A 1007 5.03 32.39 43.71
CA GLU A 1007 4.78 33.48 42.76
C GLU A 1007 3.48 33.26 41.98
N MET A 1008 3.28 32.05 41.45
CA MET A 1008 2.06 31.65 40.73
C MET A 1008 0.80 31.60 41.62
N GLY A 1009 0.94 31.50 42.94
CA GLY A 1009 -0.19 31.44 43.87
C GLY A 1009 -0.59 32.79 44.45
N THR A 1010 0.30 33.79 44.41
CA THR A 1010 0.12 35.09 45.08
C THR A 1010 -0.09 36.26 44.13
N ASN A 1011 0.30 36.14 42.86
CA ASN A 1011 0.19 37.20 41.87
C ASN A 1011 -0.39 36.69 40.54
N GLN A 1012 -1.65 37.05 40.27
CA GLN A 1012 -2.36 36.64 39.05
C GLN A 1012 -1.67 37.14 37.79
N ALA A 1013 -1.14 38.37 37.78
CA ALA A 1013 -0.49 38.93 36.60
C ALA A 1013 0.82 38.20 36.26
N VAL A 1014 1.58 37.78 37.28
CA VAL A 1014 2.80 36.97 37.07
C VAL A 1014 2.43 35.58 36.58
N PHE A 1015 1.43 34.95 37.18
CA PHE A 1015 0.91 33.66 36.72
C PHE A 1015 0.47 33.73 35.25
N GLU A 1016 -0.34 34.72 34.90
CA GLU A 1016 -0.84 34.96 33.56
C GLU A 1016 0.29 35.22 32.56
N GLN A 1017 1.32 35.97 32.95
CA GLN A 1017 2.51 36.16 32.10
C GLN A 1017 3.27 34.85 31.89
N LEU A 1018 3.48 34.04 32.95
CA LEU A 1018 4.13 32.73 32.81
C LEU A 1018 3.32 31.79 31.89
N VAL A 1019 1.99 31.86 31.93
CA VAL A 1019 1.13 31.10 31.00
C VAL A 1019 1.34 31.58 29.57
N LEU A 1020 1.30 32.90 29.34
CA LEU A 1020 1.53 33.48 28.02
C LEU A 1020 2.91 33.12 27.47
N ASP A 1021 3.95 33.19 28.30
CA ASP A 1021 5.31 32.80 27.93
C ASP A 1021 5.40 31.31 27.59
N TRP A 1022 4.77 30.44 28.41
CA TRP A 1022 4.80 28.98 28.21
C TRP A 1022 4.09 28.55 26.92
N TYR A 1023 2.93 29.16 26.60
CA TYR A 1023 2.15 28.91 25.37
C TYR A 1023 2.56 29.82 24.20
N LYS A 1024 3.65 30.60 24.35
CA LYS A 1024 4.20 31.50 23.33
C LYS A 1024 3.15 32.47 22.74
N GLN A 1025 2.26 32.97 23.59
CA GLN A 1025 1.19 33.90 23.22
C GLN A 1025 1.48 35.31 23.73
N ASP A 1026 1.27 36.33 22.90
CA ASP A 1026 1.39 37.72 23.34
C ASP A 1026 0.27 38.13 24.30
N ASN A 1027 -0.94 37.59 24.11
CA ASN A 1027 -2.13 37.89 24.92
C ASN A 1027 -3.08 36.69 24.96
N PHE A 1028 -3.94 36.64 25.98
CA PHE A 1028 -5.06 35.70 26.02
C PHE A 1028 -6.14 36.08 25.00
N GLY A 1029 -6.75 35.08 24.38
CA GLY A 1029 -7.95 35.29 23.58
C GLY A 1029 -9.15 35.64 24.45
N ASN A 1030 -10.03 36.52 23.96
CA ASN A 1030 -11.31 36.81 24.60
C ASN A 1030 -12.48 36.29 23.76
N TRP A 1031 -13.56 35.90 24.45
CA TRP A 1031 -14.76 35.47 23.76
C TRP A 1031 -15.37 36.61 22.94
N GLY A 1032 -15.66 36.35 21.67
CA GLY A 1032 -16.21 37.31 20.72
C GLY A 1032 -15.17 37.99 19.81
N ASP A 1033 -13.87 37.83 20.10
CA ASP A 1033 -12.80 38.36 19.25
C ASP A 1033 -12.84 37.77 17.83
N ASN A 1034 -12.37 38.55 16.84
CA ASN A 1034 -12.21 38.16 15.43
C ASN A 1034 -13.43 37.48 14.77
N GLY A 1035 -14.64 37.78 15.27
CA GLY A 1035 -15.87 37.17 14.76
C GLY A 1035 -16.00 35.68 15.10
N GLN A 1036 -15.57 35.29 16.31
CA GLN A 1036 -15.61 33.90 16.82
C GLN A 1036 -14.67 32.95 16.06
N LYS A 1037 -13.52 33.48 15.62
CA LYS A 1037 -12.44 32.74 14.98
C LYS A 1037 -11.15 32.93 15.75
N GLY A 1038 -10.36 31.88 15.89
CA GLY A 1038 -9.09 31.90 16.63
C GLY A 1038 -8.12 30.84 16.11
N ASN A 1039 -6.89 30.85 16.62
CA ASN A 1039 -5.94 29.79 16.29
C ASN A 1039 -6.17 28.60 17.20
N VAL A 1040 -6.10 27.39 16.64
CA VAL A 1040 -6.21 26.17 17.44
C VAL A 1040 -5.03 26.15 18.41
N GLY A 1041 -5.26 25.78 19.66
CA GLY A 1041 -4.23 25.73 20.69
C GLY A 1041 -4.14 26.99 21.55
N ASP A 1042 -4.66 28.14 21.10
CA ASP A 1042 -4.63 29.39 21.86
C ASP A 1042 -5.40 29.25 23.20
N ILE A 1043 -4.83 29.86 24.25
CA ILE A 1043 -5.40 29.98 25.58
C ILE A 1043 -6.28 31.22 25.67
N TYR A 1044 -7.49 31.01 26.14
CA TYR A 1044 -8.49 32.04 26.37
C TYR A 1044 -8.83 32.13 27.85
N THR A 1045 -9.18 33.34 28.28
CA THR A 1045 -9.69 33.60 29.62
C THR A 1045 -11.21 33.69 29.65
N TYR A 1046 -11.79 33.18 30.73
CA TYR A 1046 -13.21 33.27 31.02
C TYR A 1046 -13.43 33.66 32.49
N HIS A 1047 -13.82 34.92 32.70
CA HIS A 1047 -14.21 35.40 34.02
C HIS A 1047 -15.62 34.92 34.35
N PHE A 1048 -15.72 33.94 35.24
CA PHE A 1048 -16.99 33.34 35.63
C PHE A 1048 -17.52 33.99 36.92
N HIS A 1049 -18.82 33.84 37.18
CA HIS A 1049 -19.49 34.49 38.31
C HIS A 1049 -19.15 33.89 39.67
N ASP A 1050 -18.30 32.86 39.72
CA ASP A 1050 -17.74 32.29 40.95
C ASP A 1050 -16.53 33.09 41.48
N GLY A 1051 -16.14 34.17 40.78
CA GLY A 1051 -15.07 35.07 41.18
C GLY A 1051 -13.69 34.60 40.74
N LYS A 1052 -13.59 33.54 39.92
CA LYS A 1052 -12.33 33.00 39.41
C LYS A 1052 -12.14 33.34 37.93
N THR A 1053 -10.89 33.29 37.51
CA THR A 1053 -10.54 33.38 36.08
C THR A 1053 -10.25 31.98 35.59
N HIS A 1054 -11.06 31.50 34.64
CA HIS A 1054 -10.92 30.17 34.05
C HIS A 1054 -10.15 30.24 32.74
N TYR A 1055 -9.34 29.22 32.47
CA TYR A 1055 -8.51 29.13 31.28
C TYR A 1055 -8.93 27.95 30.41
N TYR A 1056 -9.13 28.24 29.13
CA TYR A 1056 -9.60 27.29 28.12
C TYR A 1056 -8.65 27.25 26.94
N ARG A 1057 -8.38 26.06 26.40
CA ARG A 1057 -7.71 25.86 25.12
C ARG A 1057 -8.72 25.77 23.99
N LEU A 1058 -8.48 26.48 22.90
CA LEU A 1058 -9.29 26.37 21.69
C LEU A 1058 -8.90 25.09 20.90
N LYS A 1059 -9.89 24.29 20.49
CA LYS A 1059 -9.69 23.04 19.71
C LYS A 1059 -10.00 23.17 18.22
N THR A 1060 -10.68 24.25 17.83
CA THR A 1060 -11.19 24.45 16.47
C THR A 1060 -11.00 25.88 16.00
N THR A 1061 -10.87 26.12 14.70
CA THR A 1061 -10.63 27.48 14.16
C THR A 1061 -11.82 28.44 14.30
N ASN A 1062 -13.02 27.91 14.50
CA ASN A 1062 -14.22 28.67 14.88
C ASN A 1062 -14.74 28.15 16.23
N TYR A 1063 -15.40 29.00 17.01
CA TYR A 1063 -15.88 28.60 18.34
C TYR A 1063 -17.25 29.16 18.73
N GLY A 1064 -17.98 28.38 19.52
CA GLY A 1064 -19.19 28.81 20.20
C GLY A 1064 -18.92 29.37 21.60
N TYR A 1065 -19.90 29.21 22.48
CA TYR A 1065 -19.81 29.63 23.88
C TYR A 1065 -18.85 28.74 24.69
N PHE A 1066 -18.22 29.33 25.71
CA PHE A 1066 -17.54 28.53 26.72
C PHE A 1066 -18.54 27.62 27.45
N PRO A 1067 -18.20 26.34 27.67
CA PRO A 1067 -18.93 25.52 28.63
C PRO A 1067 -18.79 26.12 30.03
N TRP A 1068 -19.75 25.86 30.92
CA TRP A 1068 -19.65 26.41 32.27
C TRP A 1068 -18.62 25.64 33.09
N PRO A 1069 -17.69 26.31 33.79
CA PRO A 1069 -16.70 25.64 34.63
C PRO A 1069 -17.28 24.78 35.77
N SER A 1070 -18.56 24.97 36.09
CA SER A 1070 -19.29 24.20 37.10
C SER A 1070 -19.90 22.90 36.57
N GLU A 1071 -19.81 22.64 35.27
CA GLU A 1071 -20.24 21.38 34.67
C GLU A 1071 -19.32 20.22 35.10
N GLN A 1072 -19.86 19.00 35.05
CA GLN A 1072 -19.10 17.80 35.41
C GLN A 1072 -17.89 17.58 34.48
N ASP A 1073 -18.05 17.93 33.20
CA ASP A 1073 -16.98 18.04 32.23
C ASP A 1073 -17.07 19.43 31.59
N PRO A 1074 -16.27 20.40 32.04
CA PRO A 1074 -16.28 21.75 31.50
C PRO A 1074 -15.58 21.83 30.13
N SER A 1075 -15.60 20.80 29.29
CA SER A 1075 -15.08 20.83 27.92
C SER A 1075 -16.20 20.57 26.91
N ASN A 1076 -16.05 21.08 25.67
CA ASN A 1076 -17.01 20.81 24.59
C ASN A 1076 -16.30 20.66 23.23
N GLY A 1077 -17.03 20.59 22.12
CA GLY A 1077 -16.41 20.44 20.78
C GLY A 1077 -15.40 21.53 20.40
N ASN A 1078 -15.55 22.75 20.92
CA ASN A 1078 -14.65 23.87 20.62
C ASN A 1078 -13.60 24.12 21.70
N TRP A 1079 -13.91 23.83 22.96
CA TRP A 1079 -13.10 24.27 24.11
C TRP A 1079 -12.66 23.10 24.97
N GLN A 1080 -11.41 23.12 25.43
CA GLN A 1080 -10.90 22.24 26.48
C GLN A 1080 -10.65 23.08 27.72
N TYR A 1081 -11.30 22.74 28.83
CA TYR A 1081 -10.99 23.36 30.11
C TYR A 1081 -9.65 22.87 30.64
N ILE A 1082 -8.83 23.79 31.14
CA ILE A 1082 -7.52 23.45 31.71
C ILE A 1082 -7.54 23.64 33.22
N SER A 1083 -7.82 24.86 33.68
CA SER A 1083 -7.58 25.27 35.06
C SER A 1083 -8.29 26.61 35.38
N HIS A 1084 -8.14 27.08 36.61
CA HIS A 1084 -8.55 28.42 37.04
C HIS A 1084 -7.52 29.03 37.99
N TYR A 1085 -7.46 30.36 38.04
CA TYR A 1085 -6.74 31.13 39.05
C TYR A 1085 -7.63 31.38 40.27
#